data_AF-Q8ZWI9-F1
#
_entry.id   AF-Q8ZWI9-F1
#
_cell.length_a   1.000
_cell.length_b   1.000
_cell.length_c   1.000
_cell.angle_alpha   90.00
_cell.angle_beta   90.00
_cell.angle_gamma   90.00
#
_symmetry.space_group_name_H-M   'P 1'
#
loop_
_entity.id
_entity.type
_entity.pdbx_description
1 polymer ?
#
loop_
_entity_poly.entity_id
_entity_poly.type
_entity_poly.pdbx_seq_one_letter_code
_entity_poly.pdbx_strand_id
1 'polypeptide(L)'
;MEEAPRCIAAVEEAVKPAVVAAAGVAGALAVHDGLYSTAVVSATAAAVILAREGAFERAVEYVKKAAEAAYEAAREVFEKAKVMLHRLYELFVEAVARVLDYVKAHWFIIAAAAAELIAWAVAQQLDFTLWMDHVAMLASLIFGGVKFRRERPAGRSTINEEVLATKRGASVLPLIGVEVTYQFTNEDLVNLIRSAISKGDVQMLVKEVIRLHGNKNIDVTTIATLIEYVYRELHTDIVARSLNELRTGRTSVNLDQIRGIYKRLDELEKSLYTFVRALRSQPVGLYPGNFELKWFDKIAKAPLQHLINYGSATMADKLIAFVKGLKYGSAWARVVVNALAQGKLLEVVEKPLPAIDIKPYKPKATDLAGRLASIYEGFAKAGADRVAITMTGKGYRIEVAKQGAMLTAEYTGGTTIRVLKISEEDPREIIAKLFDLKKPAKVTDPGNAVRGLMGGWLHTDISYEKRDHTFFATTTSEVQAHIYASLGLKVGLVSALSISSGGVKPVFYASLRKREKGPALEYFHYIRTKALEFHGKAIPREVVGLAESALRELVEKTRDKLEKRPERREVFEKKLRYLAEVEKALEILSGKVGSLCITNCGEQDFKLTFDNYPEYAKQIYTLLDALEMDEKNFSHFLTSAIIADGTVYRHRVLLTIGSFESGELPLNVYHKVALWLAVLATRGVKPYNVYFKPNKAYLELRLEDLRKHIETAWEFYGQIYSATRGLAKPSDNIYAKLNFIQKKLGLKAPTTEYKPAEWEFRSREVVAGLKPPQFKTTIKIGERTVDLFVRIEAYVSLGDRKLTDPNDIAAQCRNNEECKLHITIAHDYDAYPITFGWRRNNKGVYYPRGSIRLDDFKKAVLETVSGTAVSNELSTRFLEGLMQYRRVREVVKAWLESRPKKDEKRGGLERQ
;
A
#
# COMPACT_ATOMS: atom_id res chain seq x y z
N MET A 1 45.60 24.09 25.10
CA MET A 1 44.17 24.37 24.80
C MET A 1 43.41 23.15 24.28
N GLU A 2 44.00 22.26 23.47
CA GLU A 2 43.28 21.12 22.83
C GLU A 2 42.56 20.14 23.78
N GLU A 3 42.91 20.08 25.07
CA GLU A 3 42.32 19.13 26.02
C GLU A 3 40.99 19.61 26.62
N ALA A 4 40.73 20.92 26.71
CA ALA A 4 39.52 21.45 27.33
C ALA A 4 38.21 20.98 26.65
N PRO A 5 38.10 20.92 25.31
CA PRO A 5 36.90 20.38 24.65
C PRO A 5 36.64 18.90 24.97
N ARG A 6 37.67 18.10 25.26
CA ARG A 6 37.52 16.69 25.65
C ARG A 6 37.00 16.54 27.08
N CYS A 7 37.47 17.38 28.01
CA CYS A 7 36.93 17.42 29.37
C CYS A 7 35.46 17.84 29.39
N ILE A 8 35.08 18.84 28.58
CA ILE A 8 33.70 19.32 28.49
C ILE A 8 32.78 18.26 27.85
N ALA A 9 33.25 17.57 26.80
CA ALA A 9 32.50 16.47 26.19
C ALA A 9 32.21 15.33 27.18
N ALA A 10 33.19 14.96 28.02
CA ALA A 10 33.00 13.92 29.04
C ALA A 10 31.98 14.33 30.13
N VAL A 11 31.95 15.62 30.50
CA VAL A 11 30.94 16.15 31.44
C VAL A 11 29.55 16.17 30.80
N GLU A 12 29.44 16.58 29.54
CA GLU A 12 28.16 16.51 28.81
C GLU A 12 27.65 15.06 28.74
N GLU A 13 28.49 14.11 28.31
CA GLU A 13 28.11 12.71 28.14
C GLU A 13 27.64 12.06 29.45
N ALA A 14 28.22 12.43 30.60
CA ALA A 14 27.79 11.98 31.91
C ALA A 14 26.44 12.58 32.38
N VAL A 15 26.17 13.86 32.05
CA VAL A 15 24.99 14.60 32.55
C VAL A 15 23.76 14.47 31.62
N LYS A 16 23.99 14.29 30.32
CA LYS A 16 22.96 14.22 29.27
C LYS A 16 21.83 13.22 29.54
N PRO A 17 22.05 12.00 30.07
CA PRO A 17 20.96 11.07 30.36
C PRO A 17 19.97 11.60 31.42
N ALA A 18 20.47 12.23 32.47
CA ALA A 18 19.64 12.78 33.55
C ALA A 18 18.85 14.01 33.08
N VAL A 19 19.47 14.87 32.27
CA VAL A 19 18.80 16.07 31.73
C VAL A 19 17.74 15.72 30.70
N VAL A 20 17.97 14.73 29.83
CA VAL A 20 16.94 14.20 28.92
C VAL A 20 15.76 13.61 29.71
N ALA A 21 16.02 12.92 30.82
CA ALA A 21 14.97 12.37 31.67
C ALA A 21 14.14 13.46 32.39
N ALA A 22 14.76 14.58 32.79
CA ALA A 22 14.10 15.65 33.54
C ALA A 22 13.44 16.74 32.68
N ALA A 23 14.07 17.12 31.56
CA ALA A 23 13.69 18.29 30.74
C ALA A 23 13.66 17.99 29.22
N GLY A 24 13.79 16.73 28.82
CA GLY A 24 13.70 16.29 27.43
C GLY A 24 14.81 16.85 26.53
N VAL A 25 14.56 16.84 25.21
CA VAL A 25 15.53 17.26 24.19
C VAL A 25 15.88 18.75 24.31
N ALA A 26 14.93 19.59 24.73
CA ALA A 26 15.17 21.02 24.93
C ALA A 26 16.17 21.29 26.08
N GLY A 27 16.05 20.57 27.19
CA GLY A 27 17.03 20.65 28.29
C GLY A 27 18.42 20.17 27.87
N ALA A 28 18.51 19.10 27.07
CA ALA A 28 19.79 18.58 26.60
C ALA A 28 20.52 19.55 25.66
N LEU A 29 19.79 20.29 24.80
CA LEU A 29 20.35 21.34 23.95
C LEU A 29 20.82 22.54 24.78
N ALA A 30 20.02 22.99 25.75
CA ALA A 30 20.41 24.09 26.64
C ALA A 30 21.68 23.77 27.48
N VAL A 31 21.84 22.52 27.91
CA VAL A 31 23.05 22.07 28.61
C VAL A 31 24.26 21.99 27.69
N HIS A 32 24.09 21.57 26.43
CA HIS A 32 25.16 21.62 25.43
C HIS A 32 25.63 23.07 25.19
N ASP A 33 24.71 23.99 24.89
CA ASP A 33 25.04 25.40 24.65
C ASP A 33 25.66 26.08 25.89
N GLY A 34 25.20 25.74 27.09
CA GLY A 34 25.76 26.26 28.35
C GLY A 34 27.18 25.75 28.63
N LEU A 35 27.44 24.46 28.45
CA LEU A 35 28.75 23.84 28.68
C LEU A 35 29.80 24.28 27.65
N TYR A 36 29.39 24.55 26.41
CA TYR A 36 30.27 25.06 25.35
C TYR A 36 30.30 26.60 25.27
N SER A 37 29.70 27.31 26.23
CA SER A 37 29.79 28.76 26.32
C SER A 37 31.24 29.23 26.52
N THR A 38 31.60 30.37 25.93
CA THR A 38 32.97 30.90 25.94
C THR A 38 33.54 31.07 27.36
N ALA A 39 32.68 31.40 28.35
CA ALA A 39 33.06 31.51 29.76
C ALA A 39 33.46 30.16 30.38
N VAL A 40 32.68 29.10 30.16
CA VAL A 40 32.99 27.76 30.67
C VAL A 40 34.23 27.20 29.97
N VAL A 41 34.31 27.29 28.64
CA VAL A 41 35.44 26.78 27.84
C VAL A 41 36.76 27.44 28.25
N SER A 42 36.77 28.77 28.44
CA SER A 42 37.98 29.50 28.87
C SER A 42 38.38 29.20 30.32
N ALA A 43 37.41 29.10 31.24
CA ALA A 43 37.68 28.74 32.64
C ALA A 43 38.20 27.30 32.78
N THR A 44 37.64 26.33 32.04
CA THR A 44 38.15 24.94 32.00
C THR A 44 39.56 24.89 31.39
N ALA A 45 39.83 25.66 30.32
CA ALA A 45 41.17 25.73 29.75
C ALA A 45 42.20 26.33 30.73
N ALA A 46 41.84 27.39 31.47
CA ALA A 46 42.68 27.98 32.50
C ALA A 46 42.94 27.01 33.67
N ALA A 47 41.90 26.30 34.13
CA ALA A 47 42.03 25.29 35.19
C ALA A 47 42.94 24.12 34.79
N VAL A 48 42.85 23.63 33.55
CA VAL A 48 43.74 22.55 33.04
C VAL A 48 45.19 23.01 32.95
N ILE A 49 45.46 24.28 32.62
CA ILE A 49 46.81 24.84 32.61
C ILE A 49 47.35 24.97 34.04
N LEU A 50 46.58 25.56 34.97
CA LEU A 50 46.97 25.72 36.37
C LEU A 50 47.17 24.37 37.10
N ALA A 51 46.38 23.35 36.75
CA ALA A 51 46.55 21.99 37.29
C ALA A 51 47.83 21.31 36.79
N ARG A 52 48.27 21.58 35.55
CA ARG A 52 49.57 21.09 35.02
C ARG A 52 50.77 21.75 35.71
N GLU A 53 50.60 22.98 36.18
CA GLU A 53 51.63 23.74 36.93
C GLU A 53 51.63 23.42 38.44
N GLY A 54 50.82 22.45 38.89
CA GLY A 54 50.72 22.04 40.30
C GLY A 54 49.92 23.00 41.20
N ALA A 55 49.33 24.08 40.63
CA ALA A 55 48.58 25.09 41.35
C ALA A 55 47.11 24.67 41.58
N PHE A 56 46.90 23.50 42.18
CA PHE A 56 45.59 22.85 42.25
C PHE A 56 44.49 23.67 42.95
N GLU A 57 44.80 24.41 44.02
CA GLU A 57 43.82 25.29 44.68
C GLU A 57 43.25 26.35 43.74
N ARG A 58 44.10 26.97 42.89
CA ARG A 58 43.66 27.96 41.90
C ARG A 58 42.91 27.31 40.75
N ALA A 59 43.29 26.10 40.33
CA ALA A 59 42.55 25.34 39.34
C ALA A 59 41.12 25.02 39.82
N VAL A 60 40.95 24.64 41.09
CA VAL A 60 39.64 24.41 41.73
C VAL A 60 38.80 25.69 41.77
N GLU A 61 39.40 26.85 42.05
CA GLU A 61 38.68 28.14 42.04
C GLU A 61 38.14 28.50 40.64
N TYR A 62 38.89 28.24 39.58
CA TYR A 62 38.42 28.42 38.20
C TYR A 62 37.33 27.41 37.80
N VAL A 63 37.42 26.15 38.26
CA VAL A 63 36.35 25.16 38.06
C VAL A 63 35.06 25.59 38.80
N LYS A 64 35.18 26.15 40.01
CA LYS A 64 34.03 26.67 40.76
C LYS A 64 33.33 27.80 40.00
N LYS A 65 34.08 28.77 39.47
CA LYS A 65 33.55 29.87 38.65
C LYS A 65 32.88 29.37 37.37
N ALA A 66 33.41 28.32 36.74
CA ALA A 66 32.77 27.66 35.59
C ALA A 66 31.44 26.99 35.96
N ALA A 67 31.38 26.33 37.13
CA ALA A 67 30.15 25.70 37.63
C ALA A 67 29.08 26.73 38.01
N GLU A 68 29.46 27.85 38.62
CA GLU A 68 28.56 28.97 38.94
C GLU A 68 27.98 29.60 37.66
N ALA A 69 28.79 29.81 36.62
CA ALA A 69 28.33 30.31 35.32
C ALA A 69 27.36 29.33 34.60
N ALA A 70 27.66 28.03 34.63
CA ALA A 70 26.77 27.00 34.09
C ALA A 70 25.45 26.89 34.86
N TYR A 71 25.47 27.08 36.18
CA TYR A 71 24.28 27.08 37.03
C TYR A 71 23.34 28.25 36.70
N GLU A 72 23.86 29.47 36.54
CA GLU A 72 23.03 30.62 36.20
C GLU A 72 22.45 30.55 34.78
N ALA A 73 23.20 30.01 33.80
CA ALA A 73 22.67 29.71 32.47
C ALA A 73 21.49 28.71 32.53
N ALA A 74 21.60 27.67 33.36
CA ALA A 74 20.50 26.72 33.58
C ALA A 74 19.31 27.37 34.32
N ARG A 75 19.56 28.23 35.31
CA ARG A 75 18.53 28.95 36.08
C ARG A 75 17.66 29.84 35.19
N GLU A 76 18.25 30.54 34.22
CA GLU A 76 17.50 31.38 33.28
C GLU A 76 16.54 30.55 32.40
N VAL A 77 16.93 29.33 32.04
CA VAL A 77 16.07 28.38 31.31
C VAL A 77 14.92 27.86 32.19
N PHE A 78 15.18 27.58 33.47
CA PHE A 78 14.14 27.15 34.41
C PHE A 78 13.13 28.26 34.75
N GLU A 79 13.54 29.52 34.89
CA GLU A 79 12.59 30.63 35.07
C GLU A 79 11.75 30.89 33.80
N LYS A 80 12.32 30.76 32.59
CA LYS A 80 11.53 30.80 31.34
C LYS A 80 10.52 29.65 31.26
N ALA A 81 10.89 28.44 31.71
CA ALA A 81 9.96 27.31 31.79
C ALA A 81 8.83 27.55 32.80
N LYS A 82 9.13 28.15 33.95
CA LYS A 82 8.15 28.50 35.01
C LYS A 82 7.12 29.54 34.54
N VAL A 83 7.55 30.57 33.79
CA VAL A 83 6.62 31.55 33.17
C VAL A 83 5.73 30.88 32.12
N MET A 84 6.25 29.94 31.34
CA MET A 84 5.45 29.20 30.37
C MET A 84 4.46 28.24 31.04
N LEU A 85 4.87 27.59 32.14
CA LEU A 85 4.02 26.73 32.96
C LEU A 85 2.89 27.51 33.65
N HIS A 86 3.12 28.75 34.07
CA HIS A 86 2.09 29.62 34.64
C HIS A 86 0.98 29.93 33.61
N ARG A 87 1.36 30.25 32.37
CA ARG A 87 0.41 30.41 31.25
C ARG A 87 -0.29 29.11 30.84
N LEU A 88 0.39 27.97 30.95
CA LEU A 88 -0.23 26.66 30.75
C LEU A 88 -1.28 26.37 31.84
N TYR A 89 -1.01 26.77 33.09
CA TYR A 89 -1.93 26.64 34.21
C TYR A 89 -3.17 27.53 34.04
N GLU A 90 -3.01 28.79 33.64
CA GLU A 90 -4.15 29.68 33.30
C GLU A 90 -5.06 29.05 32.23
N LEU A 91 -4.48 28.58 31.12
CA LEU A 91 -5.21 27.90 30.04
C LEU A 91 -5.86 26.58 30.50
N PHE A 92 -5.23 25.84 31.42
CA PHE A 92 -5.77 24.60 31.96
C PHE A 92 -6.94 24.85 32.92
N VAL A 93 -6.86 25.87 33.79
CA VAL A 93 -7.95 26.29 34.67
C VAL A 93 -9.13 26.82 33.85
N GLU A 94 -8.89 27.60 32.80
CA GLU A 94 -9.94 28.06 31.88
C GLU A 94 -10.60 26.89 31.13
N ALA A 95 -9.82 25.90 30.67
CA ALA A 95 -10.35 24.69 30.05
C ALA A 95 -11.19 23.85 31.04
N VAL A 96 -10.72 23.68 32.28
CA VAL A 96 -11.47 22.97 33.34
C VAL A 96 -12.75 23.71 33.71
N ALA A 97 -12.74 25.04 33.80
CA ALA A 97 -13.94 25.82 34.04
C ALA A 97 -15.00 25.62 32.94
N ARG A 98 -14.60 25.64 31.66
CA ARG A 98 -15.49 25.36 30.52
C ARG A 98 -16.02 23.91 30.51
N VAL A 99 -15.22 22.95 30.97
CA VAL A 99 -15.66 21.55 31.16
C VAL A 99 -16.64 21.43 32.33
N LEU A 100 -16.45 22.15 33.43
CA LEU A 100 -17.36 22.12 34.58
C LEU A 100 -18.73 22.75 34.27
N ASP A 101 -18.77 23.81 33.45
CA ASP A 101 -20.03 24.36 32.93
C ASP A 101 -20.77 23.35 32.02
N TYR A 102 -20.03 22.55 31.24
CA TYR A 102 -20.59 21.46 30.45
C TYR A 102 -21.10 20.29 31.31
N VAL A 103 -20.42 19.98 32.42
CA VAL A 103 -20.79 18.91 33.36
C VAL A 103 -22.07 19.23 34.16
N LYS A 104 -22.35 20.50 34.46
CA LYS A 104 -23.57 20.92 35.17
C LYS A 104 -24.88 20.47 34.50
N ALA A 105 -24.87 20.17 33.20
CA ALA A 105 -26.08 19.80 32.45
C ALA A 105 -26.44 18.30 32.46
N HIS A 106 -25.54 17.38 32.88
CA HIS A 106 -25.70 15.93 32.59
C HIS A 106 -25.44 14.96 33.76
N TRP A 107 -25.76 15.38 35.00
CA TRP A 107 -25.43 14.62 36.22
C TRP A 107 -25.99 13.19 36.31
N PHE A 108 -27.09 12.85 35.62
CA PHE A 108 -27.66 11.50 35.68
C PHE A 108 -26.86 10.44 34.90
N ILE A 109 -26.14 10.81 33.83
CA ILE A 109 -25.42 9.83 32.99
C ILE A 109 -24.11 9.40 33.66
N ILE A 110 -23.42 10.33 34.34
CA ILE A 110 -22.13 10.05 35.01
C ILE A 110 -22.35 9.13 36.23
N ALA A 111 -23.46 9.29 36.96
CA ALA A 111 -23.80 8.42 38.09
C ALA A 111 -24.04 6.96 37.63
N ALA A 112 -24.75 6.77 36.51
CA ALA A 112 -24.98 5.44 35.93
C ALA A 112 -23.67 4.80 35.44
N ALA A 113 -22.86 5.55 34.69
CA ALA A 113 -21.58 5.06 34.16
C ALA A 113 -20.58 4.71 35.28
N ALA A 114 -20.54 5.48 36.37
CA ALA A 114 -19.69 5.18 37.52
C ALA A 114 -20.15 3.92 38.26
N ALA A 115 -21.46 3.70 38.41
CA ALA A 115 -22.01 2.48 39.00
C ALA A 115 -21.69 1.23 38.16
N GLU A 116 -21.83 1.30 36.82
CA GLU A 116 -21.40 0.22 35.92
C GLU A 116 -19.89 -0.04 35.98
N LEU A 117 -19.06 1.00 36.01
CA LEU A 117 -17.60 0.82 36.09
C LEU A 117 -17.16 0.15 37.39
N ILE A 118 -17.79 0.51 38.51
CA ILE A 118 -17.52 -0.09 39.82
C ILE A 118 -18.03 -1.54 39.86
N ALA A 119 -19.23 -1.82 39.35
CA ALA A 119 -19.74 -3.19 39.23
C ALA A 119 -18.85 -4.08 38.34
N TRP A 120 -18.35 -3.54 37.22
CA TRP A 120 -17.43 -4.24 36.33
C TRP A 120 -16.04 -4.48 36.94
N ALA A 121 -15.51 -3.50 37.69
CA ALA A 121 -14.24 -3.66 38.41
C ALA A 121 -14.34 -4.69 39.55
N VAL A 122 -15.45 -4.71 40.28
CA VAL A 122 -15.71 -5.72 41.33
C VAL A 122 -15.91 -7.11 40.71
N ALA A 123 -16.60 -7.22 39.57
CA ALA A 123 -16.72 -8.48 38.84
C ALA A 123 -15.35 -9.01 38.34
N GLN A 124 -14.49 -8.14 37.80
CA GLN A 124 -13.12 -8.50 37.40
C GLN A 124 -12.26 -8.99 38.58
N GLN A 125 -12.39 -8.37 39.76
CA GLN A 125 -11.64 -8.80 40.95
C GLN A 125 -12.16 -10.12 41.54
N LEU A 126 -13.47 -10.39 41.48
CA LEU A 126 -14.06 -11.66 41.92
C LEU A 126 -13.76 -12.81 40.95
N ASP A 127 -13.77 -12.58 39.63
CA ASP A 127 -13.48 -13.63 38.64
C ASP A 127 -12.00 -14.04 38.66
N PHE A 128 -11.08 -13.10 38.94
CA PHE A 128 -9.64 -13.42 39.03
C PHE A 128 -9.28 -14.24 40.29
N THR A 129 -9.99 -14.05 41.41
CA THR A 129 -9.83 -14.91 42.60
C THR A 129 -10.52 -16.26 42.40
N LEU A 130 -11.72 -16.29 41.81
CA LEU A 130 -12.40 -17.55 41.47
C LEU A 130 -11.59 -18.43 40.50
N TRP A 131 -10.84 -17.81 39.58
CA TRP A 131 -10.00 -18.52 38.62
C TRP A 131 -8.72 -19.10 39.26
N MET A 132 -8.12 -18.37 40.21
CA MET A 132 -6.95 -18.87 40.96
C MET A 132 -7.32 -20.03 41.90
N ASP A 133 -8.45 -19.95 42.60
CA ASP A 133 -8.90 -21.03 43.50
C ASP A 133 -9.34 -22.28 42.73
N HIS A 134 -10.00 -22.15 41.57
CA HIS A 134 -10.30 -23.32 40.73
C HIS A 134 -9.05 -23.99 40.14
N VAL A 135 -8.00 -23.23 39.81
CA VAL A 135 -6.71 -23.80 39.36
C VAL A 135 -5.97 -24.49 40.52
N ALA A 136 -6.01 -23.94 41.72
CA ALA A 136 -5.45 -24.57 42.92
C ALA A 136 -6.22 -25.85 43.33
N MET A 137 -7.56 -25.85 43.23
CA MET A 137 -8.41 -26.97 43.65
C MET A 137 -8.48 -28.11 42.61
N LEU A 138 -8.13 -27.86 41.34
CA LEU A 138 -8.01 -28.92 40.30
C LEU A 138 -6.61 -29.53 40.19
N ALA A 139 -5.56 -28.86 40.70
CA ALA A 139 -4.20 -29.42 40.70
C ALA A 139 -4.10 -30.73 41.51
N SER A 140 -4.83 -30.82 42.63
CA SER A 140 -4.94 -32.02 43.47
C SER A 140 -5.91 -33.09 42.93
N LEU A 141 -6.78 -32.75 41.97
CA LEU A 141 -7.68 -33.72 41.31
C LEU A 141 -7.07 -34.36 40.05
N ILE A 142 -6.04 -33.75 39.47
CA ILE A 142 -5.26 -34.32 38.35
C ILE A 142 -4.11 -35.21 38.85
N PHE A 143 -3.68 -35.05 40.12
CA PHE A 143 -2.66 -35.89 40.76
C PHE A 143 -3.05 -36.34 42.20
N GLY A 144 -3.81 -37.43 42.32
CA GLY A 144 -3.94 -38.15 43.61
C GLY A 144 -5.13 -39.11 43.71
N GLY A 145 -4.89 -40.43 43.69
CA GLY A 145 -5.96 -41.43 43.62
C GLY A 145 -5.68 -42.81 44.23
N VAL A 146 -5.07 -42.86 45.43
CA VAL A 146 -5.05 -44.00 46.37
C VAL A 146 -4.18 -45.25 46.03
N LYS A 147 -3.55 -45.83 47.07
CA LYS A 147 -2.68 -47.03 47.06
C LYS A 147 -3.36 -48.25 47.67
N PHE A 148 -2.88 -49.45 47.29
CA PHE A 148 -2.76 -50.76 48.02
C PHE A 148 -3.20 -51.94 47.10
N ARG A 149 -2.54 -53.11 47.02
CA ARG A 149 -1.37 -53.70 47.73
C ARG A 149 -0.80 -54.92 46.94
N ARG A 150 0.53 -55.04 46.77
CA ARG A 150 1.34 -56.22 46.30
C ARG A 150 0.96 -56.81 44.92
N GLU A 151 1.86 -57.27 44.05
CA GLU A 151 3.20 -57.88 44.22
C GLU A 151 4.16 -57.55 43.03
N ARG A 152 5.44 -57.95 43.13
CA ARG A 152 6.49 -57.89 42.08
C ARG A 152 6.64 -59.28 41.41
N PRO A 153 7.40 -59.49 40.31
CA PRO A 153 8.41 -58.64 39.63
C PRO A 153 8.08 -58.45 38.12
N ALA A 154 8.97 -58.08 37.16
CA ALA A 154 10.40 -57.76 37.11
C ALA A 154 10.70 -56.72 36.00
N GLY A 155 11.92 -56.15 35.95
CA GLY A 155 12.43 -55.42 34.77
C GLY A 155 13.12 -54.07 35.06
N ARG A 156 14.46 -54.07 35.13
CA ARG A 156 15.31 -52.85 35.05
C ARG A 156 15.28 -52.32 33.59
N SER A 157 15.60 -51.07 33.26
CA SER A 157 16.62 -50.19 33.88
C SER A 157 16.35 -48.67 33.70
N THR A 158 16.94 -47.93 34.63
CA THR A 158 17.11 -46.46 34.75
C THR A 158 17.89 -45.81 33.60
N ILE A 159 17.71 -44.50 33.38
CA ILE A 159 18.74 -43.45 33.61
C ILE A 159 18.15 -42.01 33.51
N ASN A 160 18.16 -41.34 34.67
CA ASN A 160 18.37 -39.92 35.05
C ASN A 160 17.72 -38.71 34.32
N GLU A 161 17.08 -37.86 35.14
CA GLU A 161 16.46 -36.55 34.82
C GLU A 161 17.41 -35.32 34.99
N GLU A 162 18.72 -35.46 34.79
CA GLU A 162 19.70 -34.50 35.33
C GLU A 162 20.28 -33.48 34.31
N VAL A 163 19.44 -32.90 33.43
CA VAL A 163 19.90 -31.93 32.39
C VAL A 163 19.06 -30.63 32.31
N LEU A 164 17.98 -30.48 33.07
CA LEU A 164 17.01 -29.38 32.88
C LEU A 164 17.35 -28.02 33.54
N ALA A 165 18.56 -27.84 34.08
CA ALA A 165 18.92 -26.66 34.88
C ALA A 165 19.96 -25.69 34.28
N THR A 166 20.48 -25.90 33.06
CA THR A 166 21.48 -24.97 32.46
C THR A 166 21.40 -24.81 30.94
N LYS A 167 20.46 -23.98 30.45
CA LYS A 167 20.52 -23.30 29.12
C LYS A 167 19.40 -22.26 28.94
N ARG A 168 19.55 -21.09 29.57
CA ARG A 168 18.88 -19.85 29.13
C ARG A 168 19.91 -19.02 28.36
N GLY A 169 19.76 -18.96 27.04
CA GLY A 169 20.72 -18.34 26.11
C GLY A 169 21.32 -19.37 25.16
N ALA A 170 21.01 -19.24 23.86
CA ALA A 170 21.12 -20.28 22.83
C ALA A 170 20.24 -21.53 23.10
N SER A 171 19.58 -22.18 22.13
CA SER A 171 19.65 -22.04 20.66
C SER A 171 18.29 -22.40 20.02
N VAL A 172 17.64 -21.44 19.34
CA VAL A 172 16.46 -21.71 18.49
C VAL A 172 16.93 -21.74 17.03
N LEU A 173 17.57 -22.84 16.58
CA LEU A 173 17.95 -23.07 15.17
C LEU A 173 18.49 -24.50 14.89
N PRO A 174 17.63 -25.51 14.62
CA PRO A 174 18.06 -26.76 14.01
C PRO A 174 17.17 -27.15 12.81
N LEU A 175 17.55 -26.68 11.61
CA LEU A 175 16.91 -27.05 10.32
C LEU A 175 17.89 -27.13 9.14
N ILE A 176 18.98 -26.36 9.18
CA ILE A 176 20.00 -26.31 8.12
C ILE A 176 21.41 -26.65 8.69
N GLY A 177 21.41 -27.30 9.85
CA GLY A 177 22.52 -28.08 10.39
C GLY A 177 22.02 -29.47 10.76
N VAL A 178 20.99 -29.97 10.05
CA VAL A 178 20.53 -31.35 10.22
C VAL A 178 21.52 -32.23 9.47
N GLU A 179 22.18 -33.13 10.19
CA GLU A 179 22.86 -34.26 9.57
C GLU A 179 21.81 -35.09 8.85
N VAL A 180 21.76 -34.97 7.52
CA VAL A 180 20.93 -35.83 6.70
C VAL A 180 21.55 -37.22 6.77
N THR A 181 20.87 -38.14 7.46
CA THR A 181 21.27 -39.55 7.48
C THR A 181 21.02 -40.12 6.08
N TYR A 182 22.09 -40.22 5.30
CA TYR A 182 22.06 -40.76 3.95
C TYR A 182 21.80 -42.27 4.00
N GLN A 183 20.57 -42.67 3.66
CA GLN A 183 20.10 -44.06 3.80
C GLN A 183 20.16 -44.86 2.48
N PHE A 184 20.29 -44.20 1.33
CA PHE A 184 20.13 -44.82 0.00
C PHE A 184 21.37 -44.67 -0.89
N THR A 185 22.54 -44.56 -0.26
CA THR A 185 23.85 -44.48 -0.91
C THR A 185 24.28 -45.79 -1.54
N ASN A 186 23.86 -45.99 -2.77
CA ASN A 186 24.75 -46.57 -3.75
C ASN A 186 25.71 -45.45 -4.21
N GLU A 187 26.88 -45.33 -3.58
CA GLU A 187 27.89 -44.32 -3.92
C GLU A 187 28.39 -44.47 -5.36
N ASP A 188 28.43 -45.69 -5.91
CA ASP A 188 28.80 -45.92 -7.31
C ASP A 188 27.78 -45.27 -8.25
N LEU A 189 26.47 -45.41 -7.96
CA LEU A 189 25.40 -44.72 -8.68
C LEU A 189 25.49 -43.20 -8.54
N VAL A 190 25.79 -42.67 -7.34
CA VAL A 190 26.01 -41.23 -7.11
C VAL A 190 27.20 -40.69 -7.93
N ASN A 191 28.33 -41.38 -7.91
CA ASN A 191 29.54 -40.99 -8.65
C ASN A 191 29.36 -41.15 -10.17
N LEU A 192 28.62 -42.16 -10.60
CA LEU A 192 28.20 -42.34 -11.99
C LEU A 192 27.30 -41.20 -12.47
N ILE A 193 26.25 -40.85 -11.71
CA ILE A 193 25.35 -39.73 -12.04
C ILE A 193 26.17 -38.44 -12.17
N ARG A 194 27.13 -38.21 -11.26
CA ARG A 194 28.08 -37.08 -11.33
C ARG A 194 28.91 -37.10 -12.62
N SER A 195 29.52 -38.24 -12.96
CA SER A 195 30.34 -38.42 -14.16
C SER A 195 29.55 -38.18 -15.44
N ALA A 196 28.33 -38.72 -15.53
CA ALA A 196 27.49 -38.61 -16.71
C ALA A 196 26.91 -37.19 -16.89
N ILE A 197 26.43 -36.56 -15.81
CA ILE A 197 25.89 -35.18 -15.88
C ILE A 197 27.00 -34.18 -16.21
N SER A 198 28.20 -34.31 -15.62
CA SER A 198 29.32 -33.40 -15.92
C SER A 198 29.85 -33.53 -17.36
N LYS A 199 29.74 -34.72 -17.97
CA LYS A 199 30.08 -34.97 -19.37
C LYS A 199 28.94 -34.68 -20.36
N GLY A 200 27.72 -34.42 -19.87
CA GLY A 200 26.51 -34.34 -20.69
C GLY A 200 26.07 -35.68 -21.31
N ASP A 201 26.69 -36.80 -20.94
CA ASP A 201 26.43 -38.11 -21.53
C ASP A 201 25.25 -38.81 -20.83
N VAL A 202 24.05 -38.30 -21.14
CA VAL A 202 22.78 -38.87 -20.67
C VAL A 202 22.59 -40.32 -21.15
N GLN A 203 23.18 -40.71 -22.29
CA GLN A 203 23.06 -42.07 -22.82
C GLN A 203 23.89 -43.08 -22.02
N MET A 204 25.10 -42.71 -21.58
CA MET A 204 25.88 -43.49 -20.61
C MET A 204 25.09 -43.69 -19.31
N LEU A 205 24.46 -42.64 -18.78
CA LEU A 205 23.65 -42.76 -17.56
C LEU A 205 22.46 -43.70 -17.73
N VAL A 206 21.75 -43.62 -18.86
CA VAL A 206 20.64 -44.53 -19.17
C VAL A 206 21.13 -45.98 -19.28
N LYS A 207 22.18 -46.24 -20.07
CA LYS A 207 22.76 -47.58 -20.23
C LYS A 207 23.17 -48.19 -18.89
N GLU A 208 23.77 -47.39 -18.02
CA GLU A 208 24.33 -47.88 -16.76
C GLU A 208 23.27 -48.03 -15.67
N VAL A 209 22.25 -47.15 -15.61
CA VAL A 209 21.07 -47.38 -14.76
C VAL A 209 20.32 -48.65 -15.17
N ILE A 210 20.25 -48.94 -16.48
CA ILE A 210 19.73 -50.22 -17.00
C ILE A 210 20.64 -51.38 -16.59
N ARG A 211 21.97 -51.24 -16.69
CA ARG A 211 22.93 -52.28 -16.28
C ARG A 211 22.80 -52.63 -14.79
N LEU A 212 22.64 -51.63 -13.93
CA LEU A 212 22.53 -51.80 -12.48
C LEU A 212 21.22 -52.49 -12.04
N HIS A 213 20.11 -52.27 -12.76
CA HIS A 213 18.82 -52.90 -12.44
C HIS A 213 18.55 -54.19 -13.24
N GLY A 214 19.26 -54.41 -14.35
CA GLY A 214 18.96 -55.44 -15.33
C GLY A 214 17.57 -55.22 -15.95
N ASN A 215 16.90 -56.30 -16.33
CA ASN A 215 15.50 -56.24 -16.80
C ASN A 215 14.47 -55.98 -15.68
N LYS A 216 14.91 -55.67 -14.45
CA LYS A 216 14.00 -55.30 -13.35
C LYS A 216 13.56 -53.86 -13.48
N ASN A 217 12.40 -53.55 -12.94
CA ASN A 217 11.83 -52.21 -12.98
C ASN A 217 12.70 -51.24 -12.18
N ILE A 218 13.01 -50.06 -12.75
CA ILE A 218 13.59 -48.96 -11.98
C ILE A 218 12.61 -48.62 -10.85
N ASP A 219 13.12 -48.68 -9.63
CA ASP A 219 12.35 -48.65 -8.40
C ASP A 219 12.29 -47.24 -7.78
N VAL A 220 11.59 -47.14 -6.64
CA VAL A 220 11.52 -45.91 -5.84
C VAL A 220 12.92 -45.51 -5.36
N THR A 221 13.77 -46.48 -5.04
CA THR A 221 15.15 -46.27 -4.56
C THR A 221 15.97 -45.47 -5.55
N THR A 222 15.94 -45.80 -6.84
CA THR A 222 16.65 -45.05 -7.88
C THR A 222 16.25 -43.57 -7.93
N ILE A 223 14.95 -43.30 -7.82
CA ILE A 223 14.43 -41.92 -7.82
C ILE A 223 14.79 -41.19 -6.52
N ALA A 224 14.80 -41.90 -5.38
CA ALA A 224 15.28 -41.38 -4.12
C ALA A 224 16.79 -41.05 -4.17
N THR A 225 17.64 -41.94 -4.70
CA THR A 225 19.08 -41.68 -4.90
C THR A 225 19.32 -40.53 -5.88
N LEU A 226 18.50 -40.35 -6.92
CA LEU A 226 18.56 -39.17 -7.80
C LEU A 226 18.18 -37.87 -7.07
N ILE A 227 17.16 -37.89 -6.21
CA ILE A 227 16.78 -36.75 -5.37
C ILE A 227 17.89 -36.44 -4.35
N GLU A 228 18.48 -37.46 -3.73
CA GLU A 228 19.59 -37.33 -2.79
C GLU A 228 20.85 -36.79 -3.48
N TYR A 229 21.16 -37.25 -4.69
CA TYR A 229 22.23 -36.70 -5.53
C TYR A 229 22.00 -35.21 -5.86
N VAL A 230 20.80 -34.84 -6.32
CA VAL A 230 20.42 -33.44 -6.57
C VAL A 230 20.61 -32.59 -5.32
N TYR A 231 20.18 -33.11 -4.16
CA TYR A 231 20.34 -32.42 -2.89
C TYR A 231 21.82 -32.25 -2.53
N ARG A 232 22.63 -33.31 -2.64
CA ARG A 232 24.08 -33.30 -2.37
C ARG A 232 24.80 -32.26 -3.23
N GLU A 233 24.65 -32.27 -4.55
CA GLU A 233 25.34 -31.32 -5.46
C GLU A 233 24.97 -29.85 -5.22
N LEU A 234 23.82 -29.58 -4.60
CA LEU A 234 23.41 -28.23 -4.19
C LEU A 234 23.91 -27.88 -2.78
N HIS A 235 24.12 -28.89 -1.93
CA HIS A 235 24.51 -28.76 -0.54
C HIS A 235 26.03 -28.82 -0.30
N THR A 236 26.82 -29.37 -1.24
CA THR A 236 28.24 -29.68 -1.04
C THR A 236 29.18 -28.49 -0.92
N ASP A 237 28.74 -27.27 -1.25
CA ASP A 237 29.54 -26.09 -0.89
C ASP A 237 28.75 -24.78 -0.80
N ILE A 238 28.20 -24.29 -1.92
CA ILE A 238 27.82 -22.85 -2.00
C ILE A 238 26.65 -22.50 -1.08
N VAL A 239 25.58 -23.32 -1.04
CA VAL A 239 24.42 -23.04 -0.18
C VAL A 239 24.78 -23.20 1.30
N ALA A 240 25.53 -24.24 1.67
CA ALA A 240 25.99 -24.44 3.03
C ALA A 240 26.95 -23.35 3.50
N ARG A 241 27.89 -22.93 2.64
CA ARG A 241 28.86 -21.86 2.89
C ARG A 241 28.16 -20.51 3.02
N SER A 242 27.30 -20.11 2.07
CA SER A 242 26.52 -18.87 2.17
C SER A 242 25.56 -18.83 3.36
N LEU A 243 24.99 -19.97 3.78
CA LEU A 243 24.17 -20.03 5.00
C LEU A 243 25.02 -20.00 6.29
N ASN A 244 26.24 -20.52 6.27
CA ASN A 244 27.20 -20.43 7.39
C ASN A 244 27.82 -19.01 7.49
N GLU A 245 28.01 -18.34 6.37
CA GLU A 245 28.40 -16.93 6.23
C GLU A 245 27.28 -16.00 6.75
N LEU A 246 26.02 -16.26 6.37
CA LEU A 246 24.84 -15.61 6.96
C LEU A 246 24.73 -15.88 8.47
N ARG A 247 25.04 -17.10 8.93
CA ARG A 247 25.06 -17.50 10.36
C ARG A 247 26.13 -16.75 11.17
N THR A 248 27.27 -16.43 10.54
CA THR A 248 28.39 -15.71 11.18
C THR A 248 28.33 -14.19 10.99
N GLY A 249 27.26 -13.66 10.40
CA GLY A 249 27.06 -12.22 10.18
C GLY A 249 28.00 -11.61 9.14
N ARG A 250 28.75 -12.43 8.40
CA ARG A 250 29.71 -12.00 7.37
C ARG A 250 29.26 -12.46 6.00
N THR A 251 28.54 -11.60 5.28
CA THR A 251 28.79 -11.22 3.85
C THR A 251 27.53 -10.69 3.14
N SER A 252 27.76 -9.93 2.07
CA SER A 252 26.84 -9.78 0.95
C SER A 252 26.90 -11.00 0.03
N VAL A 253 25.77 -11.67 -0.24
CA VAL A 253 25.75 -12.81 -1.17
C VAL A 253 25.94 -12.33 -2.62
N ASN A 254 27.00 -12.79 -3.29
CA ASN A 254 27.34 -12.33 -4.64
C ASN A 254 26.30 -12.80 -5.68
N LEU A 255 25.86 -11.87 -6.54
CA LEU A 255 24.94 -12.15 -7.65
C LEU A 255 25.44 -13.24 -8.58
N ASP A 256 26.74 -13.35 -8.80
CA ASP A 256 27.28 -14.37 -9.70
C ASP A 256 27.33 -15.76 -9.05
N GLN A 257 27.40 -15.84 -7.71
CA GLN A 257 27.24 -17.11 -6.98
C GLN A 257 25.80 -17.62 -7.05
N ILE A 258 24.80 -16.76 -6.79
CA ILE A 258 23.39 -17.14 -6.90
C ILE A 258 23.01 -17.42 -8.37
N ARG A 259 23.44 -16.59 -9.34
CA ARG A 259 23.29 -16.90 -10.77
C ARG A 259 23.92 -18.24 -11.13
N GLY A 260 25.09 -18.57 -10.56
CA GLY A 260 25.75 -19.87 -10.69
C GLY A 260 24.88 -21.02 -10.17
N ILE A 261 24.27 -20.90 -8.99
CA ILE A 261 23.33 -21.89 -8.44
C ILE A 261 22.09 -22.04 -9.35
N TYR A 262 21.47 -20.93 -9.77
CA TYR A 262 20.30 -20.96 -10.65
C TYR A 262 20.61 -21.55 -12.03
N LYS A 263 21.79 -21.26 -12.59
CA LYS A 263 22.28 -21.86 -13.84
C LYS A 263 22.49 -23.36 -13.69
N ARG A 264 23.14 -23.81 -12.61
CA ARG A 264 23.30 -25.24 -12.29
C ARG A 264 21.95 -25.95 -12.10
N LEU A 265 20.98 -25.31 -11.43
CA LEU A 265 19.62 -25.83 -11.29
C LEU A 265 18.91 -25.97 -12.65
N ASP A 266 19.07 -25.01 -13.56
CA ASP A 266 18.49 -25.07 -14.91
C ASP A 266 19.18 -26.11 -15.81
N GLU A 267 20.50 -26.28 -15.67
CA GLU A 267 21.26 -27.35 -16.32
C GLU A 267 20.84 -28.72 -15.78
N LEU A 268 20.67 -28.85 -14.47
CA LEU A 268 20.21 -30.07 -13.81
C LEU A 268 18.75 -30.41 -14.13
N GLU A 269 17.83 -29.42 -14.20
CA GLU A 269 16.45 -29.62 -14.68
C GLU A 269 16.46 -30.16 -16.12
N LYS A 270 17.27 -29.58 -17.01
CA LYS A 270 17.39 -30.03 -18.42
C LYS A 270 17.98 -31.44 -18.52
N SER A 271 19.05 -31.73 -17.79
CA SER A 271 19.72 -33.05 -17.80
C SER A 271 18.79 -34.14 -17.25
N LEU A 272 18.11 -33.90 -16.13
CA LEU A 272 17.14 -34.85 -15.57
C LEU A 272 15.90 -35.01 -16.46
N TYR A 273 15.40 -33.94 -17.07
CA TYR A 273 14.30 -34.03 -18.03
C TYR A 273 14.68 -34.89 -19.25
N THR A 274 15.90 -34.69 -19.77
CA THR A 274 16.44 -35.46 -20.89
C THR A 274 16.65 -36.93 -20.50
N PHE A 275 17.17 -37.19 -19.30
CA PHE A 275 17.34 -38.53 -18.74
C PHE A 275 16.01 -39.27 -18.57
N VAL A 276 15.01 -38.65 -17.94
CA VAL A 276 13.65 -39.22 -17.80
C VAL A 276 13.03 -39.51 -19.17
N ARG A 277 13.19 -38.60 -20.14
CA ARG A 277 12.69 -38.81 -21.51
C ARG A 277 13.41 -39.95 -22.22
N ALA A 278 14.71 -40.10 -22.02
CA ALA A 278 15.50 -41.19 -22.57
C ALA A 278 15.12 -42.55 -21.94
N LEU A 279 14.96 -42.62 -20.61
CA LEU A 279 14.44 -43.81 -19.92
C LEU A 279 13.08 -44.25 -20.48
N ARG A 280 12.16 -43.30 -20.70
CA ARG A 280 10.83 -43.58 -21.29
C ARG A 280 10.90 -44.18 -22.70
N SER A 281 11.98 -43.95 -23.45
CA SER A 281 12.17 -44.49 -24.80
C SER A 281 12.80 -45.89 -24.86
N GLN A 282 13.19 -46.46 -23.71
CA GLN A 282 13.84 -47.78 -23.64
C GLN A 282 12.81 -48.90 -23.36
N PRO A 283 12.96 -50.09 -23.96
CA PRO A 283 12.02 -51.22 -23.82
C PRO A 283 12.17 -52.00 -22.50
N VAL A 284 12.61 -51.33 -21.44
CA VAL A 284 12.79 -51.90 -20.09
C VAL A 284 11.42 -52.00 -19.42
N GLY A 285 11.21 -52.97 -18.52
CA GLY A 285 9.92 -53.30 -17.88
C GLY A 285 9.24 -52.20 -17.02
N LEU A 286 9.71 -50.95 -17.12
CA LEU A 286 9.11 -49.77 -16.50
C LEU A 286 7.61 -49.72 -16.78
N TYR A 287 6.80 -49.71 -15.72
CA TYR A 287 5.39 -49.34 -15.81
C TYR A 287 5.28 -47.99 -16.53
N PRO A 288 4.70 -47.90 -17.75
CA PRO A 288 4.82 -46.69 -18.57
C PRO A 288 4.25 -45.43 -17.90
N GLY A 289 3.31 -45.60 -16.96
CA GLY A 289 2.75 -44.53 -16.13
C GLY A 289 3.72 -43.91 -15.11
N ASN A 290 4.79 -44.59 -14.68
CA ASN A 290 5.67 -44.09 -13.60
C ASN A 290 6.66 -43.00 -14.07
N PHE A 291 6.82 -42.84 -15.39
CA PHE A 291 7.75 -41.90 -16.02
C PHE A 291 7.08 -40.86 -16.94
N GLU A 292 5.75 -40.74 -16.89
CA GLU A 292 5.06 -39.64 -17.59
C GLU A 292 5.31 -38.30 -16.89
N LEU A 293 5.64 -37.26 -17.65
CA LEU A 293 5.82 -35.90 -17.16
C LEU A 293 4.56 -35.06 -17.47
N LYS A 294 3.54 -35.15 -16.61
CA LYS A 294 2.22 -34.49 -16.79
C LYS A 294 1.97 -33.34 -15.80
N TRP A 295 2.59 -33.39 -14.63
CA TRP A 295 2.25 -32.54 -13.48
C TRP A 295 3.43 -31.75 -12.89
N PHE A 296 4.69 -32.07 -13.24
CA PHE A 296 5.88 -31.53 -12.58
C PHE A 296 5.88 -29.99 -12.43
N ASP A 297 5.57 -29.24 -13.48
CA ASP A 297 5.59 -27.77 -13.46
C ASP A 297 4.48 -27.19 -12.56
N LYS A 298 3.34 -27.90 -12.46
CA LYS A 298 2.23 -27.53 -11.57
C LYS A 298 2.55 -27.84 -10.12
N ILE A 299 3.17 -28.99 -9.84
CA ILE A 299 3.63 -29.40 -8.50
C ILE A 299 4.72 -28.45 -7.99
N ALA A 300 5.70 -28.11 -8.83
CA ALA A 300 6.79 -27.19 -8.52
C ALA A 300 6.31 -25.77 -8.15
N LYS A 301 5.09 -25.38 -8.53
CA LYS A 301 4.49 -24.06 -8.26
C LYS A 301 3.30 -24.12 -7.30
N ALA A 302 2.90 -25.32 -6.87
CA ALA A 302 1.72 -25.50 -6.04
C ALA A 302 1.96 -25.06 -4.59
N PRO A 303 1.01 -24.35 -3.95
CA PRO A 303 0.99 -24.23 -2.50
C PRO A 303 0.69 -25.59 -1.87
N LEU A 304 1.10 -25.77 -0.61
CA LEU A 304 1.01 -27.05 0.13
C LEU A 304 -0.39 -27.68 0.05
N GLN A 305 -1.43 -26.87 0.27
CA GLN A 305 -2.85 -27.25 0.23
C GLN A 305 -3.34 -27.77 -1.13
N HIS A 306 -2.60 -27.50 -2.21
CA HIS A 306 -2.96 -27.94 -3.57
C HIS A 306 -2.14 -29.14 -4.05
N LEU A 307 -1.14 -29.62 -3.29
CA LEU A 307 -0.37 -30.82 -3.67
C LEU A 307 -1.27 -32.07 -3.76
N ILE A 308 -2.30 -32.14 -2.91
CA ILE A 308 -3.34 -33.18 -2.94
C ILE A 308 -4.09 -33.27 -4.27
N ASN A 309 -4.08 -32.21 -5.10
CA ASN A 309 -4.76 -32.25 -6.41
C ASN A 309 -3.96 -33.02 -7.47
N TYR A 310 -2.75 -33.48 -7.14
CA TYR A 310 -1.84 -34.15 -8.05
C TYR A 310 -1.54 -35.59 -7.57
N GLY A 311 -2.55 -36.31 -7.08
CA GLY A 311 -2.39 -37.70 -6.60
C GLY A 311 -1.90 -38.69 -7.66
N SER A 312 -2.16 -38.42 -8.94
CA SER A 312 -1.62 -39.16 -10.09
C SER A 312 -0.25 -38.64 -10.57
N ALA A 313 0.45 -37.84 -9.76
CA ALA A 313 1.83 -37.44 -10.03
C ALA A 313 2.76 -38.65 -9.99
N THR A 314 3.44 -38.87 -11.11
CA THR A 314 4.41 -39.95 -11.31
C THR A 314 5.69 -39.70 -10.49
N MET A 315 6.54 -40.71 -10.34
CA MET A 315 7.84 -40.52 -9.67
C MET A 315 8.74 -39.55 -10.45
N ALA A 316 8.69 -39.58 -11.78
CA ALA A 316 9.35 -38.60 -12.62
C ALA A 316 8.79 -37.18 -12.44
N ASP A 317 7.46 -37.03 -12.33
CA ASP A 317 6.83 -35.74 -12.04
C ASP A 317 7.33 -35.16 -10.71
N LYS A 318 7.42 -36.01 -9.68
CA LYS A 318 7.93 -35.66 -8.34
C LYS A 318 9.42 -35.25 -8.36
N LEU A 319 10.28 -35.99 -9.09
CA LEU A 319 11.71 -35.69 -9.24
C LEU A 319 11.94 -34.34 -9.94
N ILE A 320 11.34 -34.12 -11.11
CA ILE A 320 11.52 -32.85 -11.83
C ILE A 320 10.87 -31.69 -11.05
N ALA A 321 9.72 -31.93 -10.40
CA ALA A 321 9.10 -30.94 -9.53
C ALA A 321 9.94 -30.60 -8.29
N PHE A 322 10.78 -31.52 -7.80
CA PHE A 322 11.69 -31.25 -6.70
C PHE A 322 12.77 -30.26 -7.14
N VAL A 323 13.52 -30.58 -8.20
CA VAL A 323 14.61 -29.73 -8.72
C VAL A 323 14.10 -28.34 -9.08
N LYS A 324 13.01 -28.29 -9.84
CA LYS A 324 12.33 -27.05 -10.21
C LYS A 324 11.71 -26.33 -9.01
N GLY A 325 11.26 -27.10 -8.02
CA GLY A 325 10.73 -26.61 -6.77
C GLY A 325 11.77 -25.93 -5.88
N LEU A 326 13.03 -26.37 -5.92
CA LEU A 326 14.15 -25.72 -5.21
C LEU A 326 14.37 -24.31 -5.75
N LYS A 327 14.36 -24.13 -7.09
CA LYS A 327 14.43 -22.83 -7.77
C LYS A 327 13.31 -21.86 -7.35
N TYR A 328 12.12 -22.37 -7.04
CA TYR A 328 10.95 -21.58 -6.63
C TYR A 328 10.70 -21.56 -5.10
N GLY A 329 11.53 -22.21 -4.28
CA GLY A 329 11.29 -22.36 -2.84
C GLY A 329 9.95 -23.04 -2.50
N SER A 330 9.50 -23.97 -3.35
CA SER A 330 8.12 -24.49 -3.42
C SER A 330 7.70 -25.33 -2.21
N ALA A 331 6.40 -25.53 -2.05
CA ALA A 331 5.87 -26.40 -1.01
C ALA A 331 6.35 -27.86 -1.17
N TRP A 332 6.38 -28.38 -2.40
CA TRP A 332 6.87 -29.73 -2.68
C TRP A 332 8.35 -29.90 -2.34
N ALA A 333 9.20 -28.94 -2.73
CA ALA A 333 10.62 -29.01 -2.40
C ALA A 333 10.87 -29.01 -0.89
N ARG A 334 10.10 -28.23 -0.11
CA ARG A 334 10.16 -28.27 1.36
C ARG A 334 9.72 -29.62 1.93
N VAL A 335 8.71 -30.28 1.37
CA VAL A 335 8.29 -31.63 1.77
C VAL A 335 9.41 -32.65 1.53
N VAL A 336 10.05 -32.61 0.35
CA VAL A 336 11.14 -33.54 0.01
C VAL A 336 12.40 -33.31 0.85
N VAL A 337 12.82 -32.05 1.08
CA VAL A 337 13.96 -31.74 1.98
C VAL A 337 13.68 -32.19 3.41
N ASN A 338 12.47 -31.98 3.92
CA ASN A 338 12.08 -32.47 5.24
C ASN A 338 12.06 -34.01 5.32
N ALA A 339 11.68 -34.68 4.23
CA ALA A 339 11.68 -36.14 4.16
C ALA A 339 13.10 -36.72 4.14
N LEU A 340 14.00 -36.12 3.35
CA LEU A 340 15.45 -36.38 3.37
C LEU A 340 16.00 -36.26 4.80
N ALA A 341 15.76 -35.11 5.44
CA ALA A 341 16.21 -34.82 6.80
C ALA A 341 15.65 -35.73 7.90
N GLN A 342 14.63 -36.54 7.60
CA GLN A 342 14.00 -37.49 8.53
C GLN A 342 14.27 -38.97 8.19
N GLY A 343 15.02 -39.27 7.13
CA GLY A 343 15.16 -40.65 6.64
C GLY A 343 13.84 -41.22 6.10
N LYS A 344 13.01 -40.38 5.49
CA LYS A 344 11.65 -40.71 4.99
C LYS A 344 11.45 -40.43 3.51
N LEU A 345 12.55 -40.32 2.75
CA LEU A 345 12.47 -39.94 1.34
C LEU A 345 11.67 -40.96 0.50
N LEU A 346 11.92 -42.26 0.68
CA LEU A 346 11.15 -43.32 0.00
C LEU A 346 9.64 -43.15 0.21
N GLU A 347 9.21 -42.97 1.47
CA GLU A 347 7.81 -42.80 1.84
C GLU A 347 7.13 -41.65 1.07
N VAL A 348 7.85 -40.55 0.87
CA VAL A 348 7.37 -39.34 0.17
C VAL A 348 7.43 -39.47 -1.37
N VAL A 349 8.42 -40.20 -1.90
CA VAL A 349 8.55 -40.43 -3.35
C VAL A 349 7.54 -41.48 -3.83
N GLU A 350 7.30 -42.53 -3.04
CA GLU A 350 6.37 -43.61 -3.37
C GLU A 350 4.91 -43.15 -3.23
N LYS A 351 4.50 -42.66 -2.05
CA LYS A 351 3.10 -42.37 -1.77
C LYS A 351 2.51 -41.33 -2.74
N PRO A 352 1.28 -41.52 -3.24
CA PRO A 352 0.60 -40.49 -4.02
C PRO A 352 0.42 -39.24 -3.14
N LEU A 353 0.52 -38.04 -3.74
CA LEU A 353 0.60 -36.79 -2.98
C LEU A 353 -0.53 -36.55 -1.92
N PRO A 354 -1.77 -37.04 -2.09
CA PRO A 354 -2.81 -37.04 -1.04
C PRO A 354 -2.52 -37.91 0.19
N ALA A 355 -1.77 -39.00 0.04
CA ALA A 355 -1.53 -40.01 1.08
C ALA A 355 -0.26 -39.75 1.90
N ILE A 356 0.50 -38.70 1.56
CA ILE A 356 1.58 -38.20 2.39
C ILE A 356 0.92 -37.49 3.58
N ASP A 357 1.23 -37.91 4.81
CA ASP A 357 0.85 -37.15 6.02
C ASP A 357 1.71 -35.88 6.09
N ILE A 358 1.30 -34.88 5.30
CA ILE A 358 1.84 -33.54 5.35
C ILE A 358 1.32 -32.87 6.63
N LYS A 359 1.84 -33.31 7.79
CA LYS A 359 1.72 -32.53 9.03
C LYS A 359 2.21 -31.12 8.69
N PRO A 360 1.37 -30.08 8.84
CA PRO A 360 1.71 -28.75 8.37
C PRO A 360 2.89 -28.23 9.18
N TYR A 361 4.08 -28.34 8.58
CA TYR A 361 5.34 -27.94 9.19
C TYR A 361 5.23 -26.44 9.55
N LYS A 362 5.11 -26.13 10.85
CA LYS A 362 4.89 -24.75 11.32
C LYS A 362 6.07 -23.88 10.88
N PRO A 363 5.88 -22.98 9.89
CA PRO A 363 7.01 -22.35 9.23
C PRO A 363 7.58 -21.23 10.11
N LYS A 364 8.77 -21.46 10.67
CA LYS A 364 9.53 -20.40 11.36
C LYS A 364 10.88 -20.05 10.72
N ALA A 365 11.46 -20.93 9.88
CA ALA A 365 12.74 -20.65 9.20
C ALA A 365 12.75 -20.86 7.68
N THR A 366 12.01 -21.83 7.13
CA THR A 366 12.06 -22.15 5.68
C THR A 366 11.24 -21.19 4.80
N ASP A 367 10.21 -20.55 5.35
CA ASP A 367 9.49 -19.49 4.63
C ASP A 367 10.31 -18.21 4.49
N LEU A 368 11.25 -18.01 5.41
CA LEU A 368 12.18 -16.91 5.39
C LEU A 368 13.17 -17.06 4.24
N ALA A 369 13.79 -18.24 4.05
CA ALA A 369 14.64 -18.52 2.89
C ALA A 369 13.90 -18.30 1.56
N GLY A 370 12.65 -18.78 1.43
CA GLY A 370 11.82 -18.55 0.25
C GLY A 370 11.48 -17.07 0.02
N ARG A 371 11.21 -16.30 1.08
CA ARG A 371 10.99 -14.84 0.99
C ARG A 371 12.27 -14.09 0.66
N LEU A 372 13.42 -14.43 1.26
CA LEU A 372 14.71 -13.83 0.95
C LEU A 372 15.12 -14.12 -0.51
N ALA A 373 14.88 -15.33 -1.01
CA ALA A 373 15.05 -15.66 -2.43
C ALA A 373 14.09 -14.85 -3.33
N SER A 374 12.82 -14.67 -2.92
CA SER A 374 11.85 -13.84 -3.66
C SER A 374 12.19 -12.34 -3.63
N ILE A 375 12.78 -11.86 -2.53
CA ILE A 375 13.33 -10.51 -2.36
C ILE A 375 14.48 -10.32 -3.35
N TYR A 376 15.42 -11.27 -3.33
CA TYR A 376 16.60 -11.27 -4.17
C TYR A 376 16.28 -11.32 -5.66
N GLU A 377 15.44 -12.27 -6.08
CA GLU A 377 14.98 -12.42 -7.46
C GLU A 377 14.18 -11.18 -7.91
N GLY A 378 13.39 -10.57 -7.01
CA GLY A 378 12.68 -9.33 -7.26
C GLY A 378 13.61 -8.15 -7.58
N PHE A 379 14.64 -7.94 -6.77
CA PHE A 379 15.64 -6.89 -7.02
C PHE A 379 16.53 -7.20 -8.23
N ALA A 380 16.90 -8.46 -8.46
CA ALA A 380 17.61 -8.87 -9.66
C ALA A 380 16.78 -8.61 -10.93
N LYS A 381 15.47 -8.89 -10.92
CA LYS A 381 14.53 -8.54 -12.00
C LYS A 381 14.29 -7.03 -12.14
N ALA A 382 14.50 -6.24 -11.09
CA ALA A 382 14.51 -4.77 -11.17
C ALA A 382 15.82 -4.21 -11.76
N GLY A 383 16.81 -5.07 -12.03
CA GLY A 383 18.12 -4.69 -12.57
C GLY A 383 19.06 -4.13 -11.51
N ALA A 384 19.03 -4.66 -10.28
CA ALA A 384 20.02 -4.32 -9.27
C ALA A 384 21.41 -4.91 -9.58
N ASP A 385 22.45 -4.09 -9.43
CA ASP A 385 23.86 -4.44 -9.61
C ASP A 385 24.43 -5.21 -8.42
N ARG A 386 23.90 -4.97 -7.20
CA ARG A 386 24.23 -5.71 -5.97
C ARG A 386 23.00 -5.86 -5.09
N VAL A 387 22.85 -7.02 -4.44
CA VAL A 387 21.89 -7.21 -3.34
C VAL A 387 22.61 -7.91 -2.20
N ALA A 388 22.82 -7.22 -1.07
CA ALA A 388 23.31 -7.79 0.17
C ALA A 388 22.14 -7.97 1.16
N ILE A 389 22.16 -9.04 1.94
CA ILE A 389 21.14 -9.31 2.96
C ILE A 389 21.88 -9.70 4.24
N THR A 390 21.78 -8.85 5.26
CA THR A 390 22.47 -8.99 6.55
C THR A 390 21.43 -9.19 7.64
N MET A 391 21.54 -10.26 8.42
CA MET A 391 20.66 -10.48 9.57
C MET A 391 20.92 -9.42 10.66
N THR A 392 19.86 -8.87 11.24
CA THR A 392 19.91 -7.95 12.39
C THR A 392 19.18 -8.59 13.57
N GLY A 393 19.38 -8.06 14.78
CA GLY A 393 18.64 -8.51 15.98
C GLY A 393 17.12 -8.30 15.92
N LYS A 394 16.59 -7.63 14.87
CA LYS A 394 15.15 -7.35 14.67
C LYS A 394 14.61 -7.90 13.34
N GLY A 395 15.44 -8.50 12.48
CA GLY A 395 15.03 -8.93 11.14
C GLY A 395 16.20 -9.02 10.17
N TYR A 396 16.02 -8.47 8.97
CA TYR A 396 17.00 -8.49 7.88
C TYR A 396 17.18 -7.09 7.31
N ARG A 397 18.42 -6.61 7.31
CA ARG A 397 18.83 -5.45 6.52
C ARG A 397 19.11 -5.92 5.09
N ILE A 398 18.55 -5.24 4.10
CA ILE A 398 18.70 -5.54 2.68
C ILE A 398 19.30 -4.31 2.01
N GLU A 399 20.50 -4.42 1.45
CA GLU A 399 21.19 -3.32 0.75
C GLU A 399 21.20 -3.63 -0.75
N VAL A 400 20.69 -2.72 -1.57
CA VAL A 400 20.50 -2.87 -3.00
C VAL A 400 21.21 -1.73 -3.71
N ALA A 401 22.17 -2.04 -4.57
CA ALA A 401 22.84 -1.07 -5.42
C ALA A 401 22.30 -1.15 -6.85
N LYS A 402 22.06 -0.01 -7.50
CA LYS A 402 21.77 0.10 -8.93
C LYS A 402 22.23 1.45 -9.47
N GLN A 403 23.07 1.46 -10.52
CA GLN A 403 23.50 2.67 -11.23
C GLN A 403 24.03 3.78 -10.29
N GLY A 404 24.82 3.39 -9.29
CA GLY A 404 25.38 4.30 -8.27
C GLY A 404 24.43 4.65 -7.12
N ALA A 405 23.12 4.39 -7.22
CA ALA A 405 22.19 4.56 -6.11
C ALA A 405 22.24 3.35 -5.15
N MET A 406 22.21 3.60 -3.84
CA MET A 406 22.15 2.58 -2.79
C MET A 406 20.86 2.70 -1.98
N LEU A 407 20.09 1.62 -1.93
CA LEU A 407 18.87 1.48 -1.13
C LEU A 407 19.12 0.47 -0.02
N THR A 408 18.98 0.88 1.25
CA THR A 408 18.96 -0.03 2.39
C THR A 408 17.54 -0.10 2.94
N ALA A 409 17.10 -1.30 3.24
CA ALA A 409 15.76 -1.58 3.72
C ALA A 409 15.81 -2.58 4.88
N GLU A 410 14.76 -2.60 5.70
CA GLU A 410 14.60 -3.53 6.81
C GLU A 410 13.35 -4.40 6.58
N TYR A 411 13.55 -5.70 6.68
CA TYR A 411 12.50 -6.71 6.64
C TYR A 411 12.42 -7.41 8.00
N THR A 412 11.44 -7.03 8.80
CA THR A 412 11.18 -7.59 10.14
C THR A 412 10.23 -8.80 10.13
N GLY A 413 9.63 -9.11 8.97
CA GLY A 413 8.64 -10.18 8.78
C GLY A 413 7.48 -9.74 7.89
N GLY A 414 6.61 -10.68 7.53
CA GLY A 414 5.40 -10.39 6.76
C GLY A 414 5.64 -10.13 5.27
N THR A 415 4.85 -9.24 4.67
CA THR A 415 4.83 -8.97 3.22
C THR A 415 5.34 -7.58 2.84
N THR A 416 5.97 -6.87 3.77
CA THR A 416 6.45 -5.49 3.59
C THR A 416 7.91 -5.37 4.00
N ILE A 417 8.69 -4.68 3.17
CA ILE A 417 10.06 -4.27 3.45
C ILE A 417 10.00 -2.76 3.67
N ARG A 418 10.49 -2.26 4.81
CA ARG A 418 10.57 -0.83 5.10
C ARG A 418 11.86 -0.28 4.51
N VAL A 419 11.81 0.72 3.64
CA VAL A 419 13.01 1.38 3.15
C VAL A 419 13.53 2.35 4.22
N LEU A 420 14.81 2.23 4.57
CA LEU A 420 15.52 3.13 5.48
C LEU A 420 16.07 4.33 4.69
N LYS A 421 16.45 5.41 5.38
CA LYS A 421 17.12 6.56 4.75
C LYS A 421 18.64 6.41 4.90
N ILE A 422 19.40 6.57 3.81
CA ILE A 422 20.87 6.34 3.75
C ILE A 422 21.62 7.47 3.04
N SER A 423 20.92 8.32 2.30
CA SER A 423 21.49 9.49 1.61
C SER A 423 20.62 10.73 1.81
N GLU A 424 21.05 11.86 1.27
CA GLU A 424 20.24 13.08 1.20
C GLU A 424 19.05 12.95 0.22
N GLU A 425 19.12 12.04 -0.76
CA GLU A 425 18.01 11.77 -1.70
C GLU A 425 16.76 11.21 -0.99
N ASP A 426 15.56 11.54 -1.49
CA ASP A 426 14.31 10.94 -0.99
C ASP A 426 14.30 9.44 -1.34
N PRO A 427 14.09 8.52 -0.38
CA PRO A 427 13.91 7.09 -0.64
C PRO A 427 12.95 6.76 -1.79
N ARG A 428 11.95 7.62 -2.05
CA ARG A 428 11.03 7.51 -3.19
C ARG A 428 11.73 7.63 -4.54
N GLU A 429 12.68 8.54 -4.68
CA GLU A 429 13.45 8.72 -5.93
C GLU A 429 14.35 7.52 -6.17
N ILE A 430 14.96 6.97 -5.11
CA ILE A 430 15.75 5.73 -5.18
C ILE A 430 14.86 4.55 -5.60
N ILE A 431 13.65 4.41 -5.06
CA ILE A 431 12.69 3.39 -5.49
C ILE A 431 12.29 3.60 -6.97
N ALA A 432 12.07 4.84 -7.40
CA ALA A 432 11.74 5.14 -8.81
C ALA A 432 12.88 4.75 -9.77
N LYS A 433 14.13 5.15 -9.48
CA LYS A 433 15.34 4.73 -10.22
C LYS A 433 15.50 3.19 -10.21
N LEU A 434 15.27 2.56 -9.05
CA LEU A 434 15.42 1.12 -8.87
C LEU A 434 14.44 0.32 -9.74
N PHE A 435 13.18 0.71 -9.77
CA PHE A 435 12.14 0.02 -10.52
C PHE A 435 11.91 0.55 -11.95
N ASP A 436 12.63 1.58 -12.38
CA ASP A 436 12.45 2.29 -13.67
C ASP A 436 11.01 2.84 -13.83
N LEU A 437 10.50 3.44 -12.75
CA LEU A 437 9.13 3.95 -12.68
C LEU A 437 9.02 5.27 -13.44
N LYS A 438 8.16 5.29 -14.45
CA LYS A 438 7.86 6.52 -15.19
C LYS A 438 6.89 7.38 -14.39
N LYS A 439 6.94 8.71 -14.57
CA LYS A 439 5.94 9.59 -13.95
C LYS A 439 4.54 9.18 -14.42
N PRO A 440 3.51 9.23 -13.53
CA PRO A 440 2.15 8.88 -13.92
C PRO A 440 1.67 9.69 -15.14
N ALA A 441 1.59 9.03 -16.29
CA ALA A 441 0.89 9.54 -17.46
C ALA A 441 -0.56 9.84 -17.04
N LYS A 442 -1.00 11.09 -17.24
CA LYS A 442 -2.40 11.46 -17.05
C LYS A 442 -3.23 10.78 -18.12
N VAL A 443 -4.16 9.92 -17.72
CA VAL A 443 -5.22 9.48 -18.63
C VAL A 443 -6.06 10.71 -18.98
N THR A 444 -6.17 11.01 -20.27
CA THR A 444 -7.07 12.04 -20.78
C THR A 444 -8.52 11.63 -20.49
N ASP A 445 -9.32 12.60 -20.05
CA ASP A 445 -10.77 12.56 -19.82
C ASP A 445 -11.44 11.17 -20.01
N PRO A 446 -11.84 10.47 -18.92
CA PRO A 446 -12.51 9.17 -19.03
C PRO A 446 -13.93 9.25 -19.65
N GLY A 447 -14.41 10.45 -20.01
CA GLY A 447 -15.66 10.70 -20.71
C GLY A 447 -16.89 10.29 -19.90
N ASN A 448 -18.01 10.02 -20.58
CA ASN A 448 -19.27 9.68 -19.91
C ASN A 448 -19.24 8.36 -19.08
N ALA A 449 -18.16 7.57 -19.17
CA ALA A 449 -17.91 6.39 -18.34
C ALA A 449 -17.28 6.71 -16.97
N VAL A 450 -16.95 7.99 -16.70
CA VAL A 450 -16.39 8.49 -15.43
C VAL A 450 -17.10 7.95 -14.20
N ARG A 451 -18.44 7.98 -14.17
CA ARG A 451 -19.25 7.60 -12.99
C ARG A 451 -19.07 6.12 -12.64
N GLY A 452 -19.26 5.23 -13.60
CA GLY A 452 -19.05 3.79 -13.41
C GLY A 452 -17.60 3.45 -13.05
N LEU A 453 -16.64 4.01 -13.80
CA LEU A 453 -15.21 3.83 -13.55
C LEU A 453 -14.85 4.18 -12.10
N MET A 454 -15.19 5.39 -11.66
CA MET A 454 -14.92 5.91 -10.32
C MET A 454 -15.63 5.11 -9.25
N GLY A 455 -16.92 4.82 -9.43
CA GLY A 455 -17.67 4.02 -8.49
C GLY A 455 -16.95 2.70 -8.20
N GLY A 456 -16.52 1.97 -9.24
CA GLY A 456 -15.91 0.66 -9.01
C GLY A 456 -14.51 0.73 -8.38
N TRP A 457 -13.64 1.66 -8.79
CA TRP A 457 -12.30 1.81 -8.23
C TRP A 457 -12.32 2.39 -6.80
N LEU A 458 -13.15 3.41 -6.58
CA LEU A 458 -13.27 4.06 -5.27
C LEU A 458 -14.09 3.18 -4.31
N HIS A 459 -15.01 2.33 -4.76
CA HIS A 459 -15.74 1.46 -3.82
C HIS A 459 -14.82 0.47 -3.11
N THR A 460 -13.89 -0.15 -3.85
CA THR A 460 -13.16 -1.32 -3.35
C THR A 460 -11.91 -0.98 -2.53
N ASP A 461 -11.04 -0.09 -3.03
CA ASP A 461 -9.62 -0.03 -2.59
C ASP A 461 -9.19 1.33 -1.95
N ILE A 462 -10.11 2.30 -1.80
CA ILE A 462 -9.83 3.56 -1.09
C ILE A 462 -10.46 3.56 0.31
N SER A 463 -9.61 3.65 1.33
CA SER A 463 -9.93 3.90 2.73
C SER A 463 -10.20 5.40 2.97
N TYR A 464 -10.58 5.77 4.19
CA TYR A 464 -10.70 7.18 4.60
C TYR A 464 -10.17 7.40 6.02
N GLU A 465 -9.39 8.47 6.18
CA GLU A 465 -8.82 8.87 7.47
C GLU A 465 -9.64 10.03 8.06
N LYS A 466 -10.39 9.73 9.14
CA LYS A 466 -11.27 10.71 9.82
C LYS A 466 -10.54 11.94 10.35
N ARG A 467 -9.30 11.78 10.83
CA ARG A 467 -8.49 12.86 11.41
C ARG A 467 -8.19 13.99 10.41
N ASP A 468 -7.81 13.62 9.20
CA ASP A 468 -7.32 14.54 8.17
C ASP A 468 -8.35 14.76 7.04
N HIS A 469 -9.56 14.21 7.16
CA HIS A 469 -10.59 14.16 6.11
C HIS A 469 -10.01 13.75 4.75
N THR A 470 -9.16 12.73 4.75
CA THR A 470 -8.34 12.31 3.61
C THR A 470 -8.77 10.94 3.16
N PHE A 471 -9.22 10.81 1.92
CA PHE A 471 -9.39 9.51 1.28
C PHE A 471 -8.00 9.01 0.85
N PHE A 472 -7.70 7.73 1.05
CA PHE A 472 -6.41 7.17 0.64
C PHE A 472 -6.52 5.72 0.16
N ALA A 473 -5.69 5.33 -0.80
CA ALA A 473 -5.58 3.96 -1.30
C ALA A 473 -4.10 3.55 -1.32
N THR A 474 -3.84 2.26 -1.12
CA THR A 474 -2.48 1.70 -1.26
C THR A 474 -2.45 0.59 -2.28
N THR A 475 -1.58 0.68 -3.28
CA THR A 475 -1.48 -0.32 -4.33
C THR A 475 -0.03 -0.73 -4.61
N THR A 476 0.13 -1.97 -5.09
CA THR A 476 1.39 -2.51 -5.62
C THR A 476 1.39 -2.60 -7.15
N SER A 477 0.34 -2.05 -7.79
CA SER A 477 0.24 -1.91 -9.22
C SER A 477 0.58 -0.48 -9.64
N GLU A 478 1.53 -0.37 -10.55
CA GLU A 478 1.87 0.90 -11.20
C GLU A 478 0.67 1.38 -12.02
N VAL A 479 0.00 0.47 -12.74
CA VAL A 479 -1.22 0.77 -13.52
C VAL A 479 -2.32 1.37 -12.65
N GLN A 480 -2.58 0.80 -11.47
CA GLN A 480 -3.58 1.32 -10.55
C GLN A 480 -3.18 2.69 -9.98
N ALA A 481 -1.88 2.90 -9.71
CA ALA A 481 -1.33 4.20 -9.34
C ALA A 481 -1.51 5.25 -10.46
N HIS A 482 -1.32 4.89 -11.74
CA HIS A 482 -1.65 5.78 -12.87
C HIS A 482 -3.15 6.14 -12.90
N ILE A 483 -4.04 5.16 -12.69
CA ILE A 483 -5.49 5.39 -12.65
C ILE A 483 -5.85 6.36 -11.51
N TYR A 484 -5.31 6.15 -10.30
CA TYR A 484 -5.53 7.07 -9.18
C TYR A 484 -5.04 8.49 -9.48
N ALA A 485 -3.89 8.64 -10.13
CA ALA A 485 -3.40 9.96 -10.56
C ALA A 485 -4.34 10.62 -11.58
N SER A 486 -4.94 9.87 -12.51
CA SER A 486 -5.94 10.42 -13.45
C SER A 486 -7.28 10.76 -12.80
N LEU A 487 -7.67 10.05 -11.74
CA LEU A 487 -8.85 10.40 -10.94
C LEU A 487 -8.62 11.63 -10.03
N GLY A 488 -7.42 12.23 -10.07
CA GLY A 488 -7.07 13.44 -9.31
C GLY A 488 -6.50 13.18 -7.92
N LEU A 489 -6.21 11.93 -7.55
CA LEU A 489 -5.52 11.62 -6.30
C LEU A 489 -4.04 11.99 -6.44
N LYS A 490 -3.45 12.52 -5.36
CA LYS A 490 -2.00 12.67 -5.22
C LYS A 490 -1.38 11.30 -4.98
N VAL A 491 -0.71 10.78 -5.99
CA VAL A 491 -0.03 9.49 -5.92
C VAL A 491 1.45 9.70 -5.65
N GLY A 492 1.93 9.13 -4.54
CA GLY A 492 3.33 9.10 -4.18
C GLY A 492 3.81 7.68 -3.92
N LEU A 493 5.12 7.46 -4.01
CA LEU A 493 5.73 6.23 -3.51
C LEU A 493 5.75 6.25 -1.98
N VAL A 494 5.51 5.09 -1.37
CA VAL A 494 5.78 4.88 0.06
C VAL A 494 7.25 4.49 0.19
N SER A 495 7.88 4.81 1.32
CA SER A 495 9.17 4.23 1.74
C SER A 495 9.02 2.76 2.17
N ALA A 496 8.29 1.97 1.38
CA ALA A 496 8.01 0.58 1.61
C ALA A 496 7.88 -0.17 0.29
N LEU A 497 8.29 -1.44 0.29
CA LEU A 497 8.17 -2.37 -0.82
C LEU A 497 7.34 -3.57 -0.39
N SER A 498 6.55 -4.15 -1.29
CA SER A 498 5.76 -5.34 -1.03
C SER A 498 6.45 -6.59 -1.56
N ILE A 499 6.46 -7.66 -0.76
CA ILE A 499 6.92 -8.99 -1.18
C ILE A 499 5.70 -9.79 -1.63
N SER A 500 5.73 -10.24 -2.88
CA SER A 500 4.73 -11.12 -3.47
C SER A 500 5.38 -12.35 -4.10
N SER A 501 4.59 -13.33 -4.52
CA SER A 501 5.07 -14.45 -5.36
C SER A 501 5.58 -13.99 -6.74
N GLY A 502 5.29 -12.76 -7.15
CA GLY A 502 5.88 -12.11 -8.34
C GLY A 502 7.18 -11.37 -8.07
N GLY A 503 7.74 -11.48 -6.86
CA GLY A 503 8.91 -10.73 -6.39
C GLY A 503 8.54 -9.46 -5.61
N VAL A 504 9.55 -8.61 -5.41
CA VAL A 504 9.43 -7.28 -4.78
C VAL A 504 8.74 -6.30 -5.71
N LYS A 505 7.82 -5.49 -5.16
CA LYS A 505 7.11 -4.42 -5.87
C LYS A 505 7.18 -3.10 -5.09
N PRO A 506 7.20 -1.94 -5.74
CA PRO A 506 6.94 -0.67 -5.07
C PRO A 506 5.54 -0.67 -4.43
N VAL A 507 5.37 0.09 -3.35
CA VAL A 507 4.05 0.43 -2.80
C VAL A 507 3.78 1.89 -3.11
N PHE A 508 2.66 2.15 -3.78
CA PHE A 508 2.14 3.48 -4.02
C PHE A 508 1.07 3.82 -2.99
N TYR A 509 1.06 5.05 -2.51
CA TYR A 509 0.01 5.63 -1.69
C TYR A 509 -0.62 6.77 -2.49
N ALA A 510 -1.91 6.62 -2.77
CA ALA A 510 -2.73 7.65 -3.40
C ALA A 510 -3.57 8.32 -2.33
N SER A 511 -3.64 9.65 -2.29
CA SER A 511 -4.52 10.36 -1.36
C SER A 511 -5.24 11.53 -1.99
N LEU A 512 -6.36 11.92 -1.38
CA LEU A 512 -7.20 13.04 -1.79
C LEU A 512 -7.71 13.75 -0.55
N ARG A 513 -7.26 14.99 -0.35
CA ARG A 513 -7.70 15.84 0.77
C ARG A 513 -8.94 16.63 0.37
N LYS A 514 -9.83 16.90 1.33
CA LYS A 514 -11.08 17.69 1.14
C LYS A 514 -10.92 19.05 0.43
N ARG A 515 -9.72 19.64 0.37
CA ARG A 515 -9.42 20.92 -0.30
C ARG A 515 -8.92 20.77 -1.76
N GLU A 516 -8.68 19.55 -2.22
CA GLU A 516 -8.02 19.27 -3.50
C GLU A 516 -9.06 19.02 -4.60
N LYS A 517 -9.06 19.85 -5.64
CA LYS A 517 -9.97 19.66 -6.78
C LYS A 517 -9.51 18.49 -7.63
N GLY A 518 -10.42 17.58 -7.94
CA GLY A 518 -10.16 16.45 -8.82
C GLY A 518 -11.42 15.65 -9.10
N PRO A 519 -11.46 14.86 -10.19
CA PRO A 519 -12.66 14.12 -10.60
C PRO A 519 -13.19 13.15 -9.52
N ALA A 520 -12.31 12.54 -8.71
CA ALA A 520 -12.72 11.73 -7.56
C ALA A 520 -13.41 12.54 -6.45
N LEU A 521 -13.01 13.79 -6.20
CA LEU A 521 -13.70 14.64 -5.21
C LEU A 521 -15.08 15.07 -5.74
N GLU A 522 -15.17 15.37 -7.04
CA GLU A 522 -16.44 15.66 -7.70
C GLU A 522 -17.39 14.44 -7.62
N TYR A 523 -16.88 13.22 -7.81
CA TYR A 523 -17.64 12.00 -7.57
C TYR A 523 -18.06 11.83 -6.09
N PHE A 524 -17.19 12.12 -5.12
CA PHE A 524 -17.56 12.07 -3.71
C PHE A 524 -18.62 13.13 -3.33
N HIS A 525 -18.59 14.31 -3.93
CA HIS A 525 -19.67 15.29 -3.81
C HIS A 525 -20.96 14.82 -4.49
N TYR A 526 -20.86 14.22 -5.67
CA TYR A 526 -22.00 13.65 -6.39
C TYR A 526 -22.70 12.55 -5.59
N ILE A 527 -21.98 11.51 -5.11
CA ILE A 527 -22.60 10.45 -4.30
C ILE A 527 -23.12 10.98 -2.95
N ARG A 528 -22.49 12.02 -2.38
CA ARG A 528 -23.01 12.69 -1.18
C ARG A 528 -24.33 13.41 -1.45
N THR A 529 -24.47 14.07 -2.60
CA THR A 529 -25.74 14.72 -3.00
C THR A 529 -26.80 13.66 -3.30
N LYS A 530 -26.45 12.61 -4.06
CA LYS A 530 -27.35 11.48 -4.33
C LYS A 530 -27.82 10.77 -3.07
N ALA A 531 -26.96 10.62 -2.06
CA ALA A 531 -27.35 10.09 -0.76
C ALA A 531 -28.45 10.89 -0.06
N LEU A 532 -28.49 12.21 -0.26
CA LEU A 532 -29.58 13.06 0.23
C LEU A 532 -30.87 12.86 -0.58
N GLU A 533 -30.80 12.42 -1.84
CA GLU A 533 -31.99 12.01 -2.61
C GLU A 533 -32.55 10.64 -2.16
N PHE A 534 -31.68 9.76 -1.64
CA PHE A 534 -32.04 8.50 -0.97
C PHE A 534 -32.49 8.68 0.49
N HIS A 535 -32.43 9.90 1.03
CA HIS A 535 -32.87 10.18 2.40
C HIS A 535 -34.34 9.78 2.60
N GLY A 536 -34.60 8.94 3.60
CA GLY A 536 -35.95 8.49 3.97
C GLY A 536 -36.55 7.44 3.03
N LYS A 537 -35.82 6.99 1.99
CA LYS A 537 -36.28 5.98 1.04
C LYS A 537 -35.61 4.64 1.32
N ALA A 538 -36.42 3.61 1.59
CA ALA A 538 -35.94 2.22 1.57
C ALA A 538 -35.48 1.84 0.15
N ILE A 539 -34.62 0.82 0.05
CA ILE A 539 -34.30 0.22 -1.26
C ILE A 539 -35.60 -0.29 -1.89
N PRO A 540 -35.86 -0.05 -3.19
CA PRO A 540 -37.11 -0.47 -3.82
C PRO A 540 -37.41 -1.95 -3.58
N ARG A 541 -38.64 -2.28 -3.18
CA ARG A 541 -39.03 -3.66 -2.81
C ARG A 541 -38.75 -4.69 -3.90
N GLU A 542 -38.81 -4.28 -5.17
CA GLU A 542 -38.42 -5.10 -6.32
C GLU A 542 -36.92 -5.48 -6.28
N VAL A 543 -36.04 -4.51 -6.05
CA VAL A 543 -34.59 -4.70 -5.90
C VAL A 543 -34.27 -5.61 -4.71
N VAL A 544 -34.98 -5.44 -3.59
CA VAL A 544 -34.89 -6.34 -2.42
C VAL A 544 -35.34 -7.75 -2.81
N GLY A 545 -36.46 -7.91 -3.50
CA GLY A 545 -36.98 -9.21 -3.95
C GLY A 545 -36.01 -9.95 -4.88
N LEU A 546 -35.32 -9.23 -5.76
CA LEU A 546 -34.25 -9.78 -6.60
C LEU A 546 -33.05 -10.25 -5.75
N ALA A 547 -32.67 -9.49 -4.72
CA ALA A 547 -31.60 -9.88 -3.79
C ALA A 547 -31.98 -11.09 -2.92
N GLU A 548 -33.21 -11.13 -2.40
CA GLU A 548 -33.79 -12.27 -1.67
C GLU A 548 -33.82 -13.52 -2.56
N SER A 549 -34.22 -13.41 -3.83
CA SER A 549 -34.22 -14.51 -4.79
C SER A 549 -32.80 -15.06 -5.01
N ALA A 550 -31.81 -14.19 -5.22
CA ALA A 550 -30.41 -14.60 -5.34
C ALA A 550 -29.86 -15.25 -4.05
N LEU A 551 -30.29 -14.77 -2.88
CA LEU A 551 -29.91 -15.35 -1.58
C LEU A 551 -30.53 -16.74 -1.37
N ARG A 552 -31.82 -16.94 -1.71
CA ARG A 552 -32.49 -18.25 -1.63
C ARG A 552 -31.78 -19.29 -2.50
N GLU A 553 -31.41 -18.93 -3.74
CA GLU A 553 -30.65 -19.81 -4.64
C GLU A 553 -29.27 -20.19 -4.06
N LEU A 554 -28.61 -19.29 -3.33
CA LEU A 554 -27.36 -19.56 -2.61
C LEU A 554 -27.55 -20.46 -1.39
N VAL A 555 -28.66 -20.32 -0.66
CA VAL A 555 -29.04 -21.17 0.48
C VAL A 555 -29.37 -22.59 0.01
N GLU A 556 -30.21 -22.75 -1.00
CA GLU A 556 -30.59 -24.03 -1.60
C GLU A 556 -29.36 -24.79 -2.13
N LYS A 557 -28.50 -24.13 -2.93
CA LYS A 557 -27.21 -24.71 -3.37
C LYS A 557 -26.27 -25.07 -2.23
N THR A 558 -26.48 -24.55 -1.02
CA THR A 558 -25.69 -24.91 0.17
C THR A 558 -26.30 -26.10 0.91
N ARG A 559 -27.64 -26.19 0.98
CA ARG A 559 -28.37 -27.37 1.50
C ARG A 559 -28.11 -28.61 0.62
N ASP A 560 -28.23 -28.48 -0.70
CA ASP A 560 -27.91 -29.53 -1.67
C ASP A 560 -26.47 -30.06 -1.51
N LYS A 561 -25.51 -29.16 -1.26
CA LYS A 561 -24.10 -29.54 -1.01
C LYS A 561 -23.89 -30.16 0.36
N LEU A 562 -24.66 -29.77 1.38
CA LEU A 562 -24.65 -30.39 2.71
C LEU A 562 -25.17 -31.83 2.65
N GLU A 563 -26.30 -32.05 1.98
CA GLU A 563 -26.90 -33.37 1.77
C GLU A 563 -25.98 -34.30 0.97
N LYS A 564 -25.39 -33.80 -0.13
CA LYS A 564 -24.47 -34.59 -0.97
C LYS A 564 -23.08 -34.82 -0.36
N ARG A 565 -22.71 -34.09 0.69
CA ARG A 565 -21.38 -34.14 1.33
C ARG A 565 -21.47 -33.97 2.86
N PRO A 566 -22.06 -34.94 3.57
CA PRO A 566 -22.21 -34.89 5.02
C PRO A 566 -20.85 -34.88 5.75
N GLU A 567 -19.77 -35.35 5.11
CA GLU A 567 -18.40 -35.29 5.67
C GLU A 567 -17.87 -33.85 5.82
N ARG A 568 -18.56 -32.86 5.24
CA ARG A 568 -18.26 -31.42 5.37
C ARG A 568 -19.38 -30.64 6.07
N ARG A 569 -20.23 -31.32 6.83
CA ARG A 569 -21.41 -30.75 7.51
C ARG A 569 -21.13 -29.43 8.23
N GLU A 570 -20.13 -29.39 9.10
CA GLU A 570 -19.77 -28.18 9.87
C GLU A 570 -19.48 -26.96 8.96
N VAL A 571 -18.81 -27.18 7.83
CA VAL A 571 -18.46 -26.12 6.86
C VAL A 571 -19.71 -25.54 6.19
N PHE A 572 -20.68 -26.39 5.83
CA PHE A 572 -21.91 -25.95 5.21
C PHE A 572 -22.91 -25.35 6.21
N GLU A 573 -23.05 -25.91 7.40
CA GLU A 573 -23.86 -25.33 8.48
C GLU A 573 -23.32 -23.96 8.91
N LYS A 574 -22.00 -23.82 9.03
CA LYS A 574 -21.35 -22.52 9.26
C LYS A 574 -21.62 -21.53 8.13
N LYS A 575 -21.62 -21.98 6.87
CA LYS A 575 -22.00 -21.14 5.72
C LYS A 575 -23.47 -20.74 5.75
N LEU A 576 -24.39 -21.66 6.09
CA LEU A 576 -25.82 -21.37 6.22
C LEU A 576 -26.09 -20.31 7.29
N ARG A 577 -25.41 -20.39 8.45
CA ARG A 577 -25.46 -19.32 9.47
C ARG A 577 -25.06 -17.95 8.91
N TYR A 578 -23.97 -17.87 8.14
CA TYR A 578 -23.58 -16.61 7.50
C TYR A 578 -24.57 -16.11 6.43
N LEU A 579 -25.25 -17.00 5.71
CA LEU A 579 -26.30 -16.60 4.76
C LEU A 579 -27.55 -16.07 5.47
N ALA A 580 -27.91 -16.62 6.65
CA ALA A 580 -28.98 -16.08 7.49
C ALA A 580 -28.66 -14.66 8.03
N GLU A 581 -27.40 -14.36 8.33
CA GLU A 581 -27.00 -12.98 8.67
C GLU A 581 -27.09 -12.01 7.47
N VAL A 582 -26.93 -12.50 6.24
CA VAL A 582 -27.20 -11.71 5.01
C VAL A 582 -28.71 -11.52 4.81
N GLU A 583 -29.52 -12.50 5.18
CA GLU A 583 -30.99 -12.42 5.12
C GLU A 583 -31.53 -11.32 6.05
N LYS A 584 -31.12 -11.35 7.33
CA LYS A 584 -31.40 -10.26 8.29
C LYS A 584 -30.94 -8.89 7.79
N ALA A 585 -29.76 -8.83 7.17
CA ALA A 585 -29.26 -7.60 6.60
C ALA A 585 -30.11 -7.08 5.42
N LEU A 586 -30.69 -7.97 4.60
CA LEU A 586 -31.69 -7.58 3.59
C LEU A 586 -33.00 -7.10 4.23
N GLU A 587 -33.46 -7.72 5.32
CA GLU A 587 -34.64 -7.26 6.06
C GLU A 587 -34.48 -5.83 6.57
N ILE A 588 -33.33 -5.50 7.17
CA ILE A 588 -32.98 -4.13 7.60
C ILE A 588 -32.94 -3.17 6.39
N LEU A 589 -32.26 -3.55 5.30
CA LEU A 589 -32.17 -2.73 4.08
C LEU A 589 -33.52 -2.50 3.38
N SER A 590 -34.47 -3.40 3.59
CA SER A 590 -35.84 -3.30 3.05
C SER A 590 -36.80 -2.49 3.93
N GLY A 591 -36.38 -2.10 5.14
CA GLY A 591 -37.23 -1.45 6.12
C GLY A 591 -38.25 -2.39 6.80
N LYS A 592 -38.05 -3.71 6.73
CA LYS A 592 -38.90 -4.70 7.44
C LYS A 592 -38.58 -4.74 8.94
N VAL A 593 -37.33 -4.54 9.32
CA VAL A 593 -36.84 -4.66 10.70
C VAL A 593 -35.95 -3.45 11.03
N GLY A 594 -36.58 -2.40 11.55
CA GLY A 594 -35.98 -1.06 11.65
C GLY A 594 -35.78 -0.41 10.28
N SER A 595 -35.70 0.92 10.22
CA SER A 595 -35.32 1.60 8.98
C SER A 595 -33.81 1.84 8.97
N LEU A 596 -33.13 1.50 7.85
CA LEU A 596 -31.77 1.99 7.65
C LEU A 596 -31.83 3.48 7.28
N CYS A 597 -31.99 4.30 8.32
CA CYS A 597 -32.28 5.71 8.16
C CYS A 597 -31.00 6.52 7.85
N ILE A 598 -30.90 6.96 6.59
CA ILE A 598 -29.71 7.62 6.05
C ILE A 598 -29.50 9.04 6.65
N THR A 599 -30.56 9.73 7.05
CA THR A 599 -30.57 11.11 7.62
C THR A 599 -31.87 11.31 8.41
N ASN A 600 -31.94 12.29 9.35
CA ASN A 600 -33.14 12.66 10.15
C ASN A 600 -34.05 11.50 10.58
N CYS A 601 -33.61 10.76 11.59
CA CYS A 601 -34.25 9.54 12.08
C CYS A 601 -35.02 9.75 13.38
N GLY A 602 -35.90 8.81 13.72
CA GLY A 602 -36.37 8.68 15.11
C GLY A 602 -35.23 8.22 16.01
N GLU A 603 -35.40 8.34 17.34
CA GLU A 603 -34.38 7.94 18.32
C GLU A 603 -34.02 6.44 18.27
N GLN A 604 -34.82 5.62 17.58
CA GLN A 604 -34.65 4.17 17.47
C GLN A 604 -34.00 3.68 16.16
N ASP A 605 -33.75 4.53 15.15
CA ASP A 605 -33.11 4.09 13.90
C ASP A 605 -31.59 4.37 13.86
N PHE A 606 -30.86 3.54 13.11
CA PHE A 606 -29.42 3.71 12.87
C PHE A 606 -29.12 4.85 11.88
N LYS A 607 -28.79 6.04 12.42
CA LYS A 607 -28.52 7.27 11.65
C LYS A 607 -27.18 7.26 10.90
N LEU A 608 -27.23 7.01 9.59
CA LEU A 608 -26.05 6.80 8.73
C LEU A 608 -25.68 8.00 7.85
N THR A 609 -25.31 9.14 8.46
CA THR A 609 -24.92 10.35 7.70
C THR A 609 -23.48 10.31 7.17
N PHE A 610 -23.23 11.01 6.05
CA PHE A 610 -21.86 11.20 5.50
C PHE A 610 -20.92 11.89 6.49
N ASP A 611 -21.45 12.79 7.33
CA ASP A 611 -20.63 13.56 8.28
C ASP A 611 -20.28 12.75 9.55
N ASN A 612 -21.14 11.84 9.99
CA ASN A 612 -20.85 10.96 11.13
C ASN A 612 -20.02 9.74 10.71
N TYR A 613 -20.33 9.17 9.54
CA TYR A 613 -19.78 7.91 9.04
C TYR A 613 -19.34 8.00 7.56
N PRO A 614 -18.34 8.83 7.22
CA PRO A 614 -17.88 9.04 5.85
C PRO A 614 -17.40 7.75 5.14
N GLU A 615 -16.72 6.84 5.86
CA GLU A 615 -16.29 5.53 5.32
C GLU A 615 -17.47 4.69 4.83
N TYR A 616 -18.56 4.67 5.61
CA TYR A 616 -19.80 3.99 5.29
C TYR A 616 -20.50 4.60 4.10
N ALA A 617 -20.76 5.89 4.21
CA ALA A 617 -21.41 6.69 3.20
C ALA A 617 -20.75 6.43 1.84
N LYS A 618 -19.43 6.47 1.78
CA LYS A 618 -18.66 6.17 0.57
C LYS A 618 -18.99 4.79 -0.02
N GLN A 619 -18.93 3.72 0.79
CA GLN A 619 -19.12 2.35 0.30
C GLN A 619 -20.59 1.99 0.03
N ILE A 620 -21.53 2.52 0.82
CA ILE A 620 -22.96 2.26 0.68
C ILE A 620 -23.54 3.10 -0.44
N TYR A 621 -23.30 4.41 -0.47
CA TYR A 621 -23.85 5.28 -1.51
C TYR A 621 -23.29 4.95 -2.89
N THR A 622 -22.07 4.43 -2.99
CA THR A 622 -21.56 3.92 -4.28
C THR A 622 -22.30 2.66 -4.74
N LEU A 623 -22.76 1.79 -3.83
CA LEU A 623 -23.62 0.65 -4.17
C LEU A 623 -25.06 1.07 -4.48
N LEU A 624 -25.61 2.06 -3.78
CA LEU A 624 -26.93 2.63 -4.11
C LEU A 624 -26.88 3.35 -5.47
N ASP A 625 -25.82 4.11 -5.75
CA ASP A 625 -25.57 4.74 -7.05
C ASP A 625 -25.51 3.70 -8.18
N ALA A 626 -24.87 2.55 -7.93
CA ALA A 626 -24.79 1.44 -8.88
C ALA A 626 -26.14 0.78 -9.22
N LEU A 627 -27.18 0.93 -8.37
CA LEU A 627 -28.55 0.52 -8.73
C LEU A 627 -29.12 1.42 -9.83
N GLU A 628 -28.86 2.73 -9.78
CA GLU A 628 -29.36 3.75 -10.73
C GLU A 628 -28.50 3.93 -11.99
N MET A 629 -27.34 3.27 -12.10
CA MET A 629 -26.47 3.41 -13.28
C MET A 629 -27.15 2.88 -14.56
N ASP A 630 -26.90 3.50 -15.71
CA ASP A 630 -27.19 2.84 -16.99
C ASP A 630 -26.33 1.56 -17.18
N GLU A 631 -26.66 0.74 -18.17
CA GLU A 631 -25.96 -0.53 -18.40
C GLU A 631 -24.47 -0.36 -18.73
N LYS A 632 -24.06 0.74 -19.38
CA LYS A 632 -22.66 1.02 -19.68
C LYS A 632 -21.92 1.41 -18.40
N ASN A 633 -22.45 2.35 -17.62
CA ASN A 633 -21.87 2.76 -16.34
C ASN A 633 -21.80 1.59 -15.34
N PHE A 634 -22.84 0.76 -15.23
CA PHE A 634 -22.80 -0.44 -14.42
C PHE A 634 -21.72 -1.42 -14.89
N SER A 635 -21.57 -1.62 -16.20
CA SER A 635 -20.54 -2.49 -16.76
C SER A 635 -19.12 -2.01 -16.45
N HIS A 636 -18.88 -0.70 -16.48
CA HIS A 636 -17.63 -0.10 -16.02
C HIS A 636 -17.43 -0.25 -14.49
N PHE A 637 -18.48 -0.05 -13.69
CA PHE A 637 -18.45 -0.22 -12.23
C PHE A 637 -18.06 -1.64 -11.83
N LEU A 638 -18.77 -2.65 -12.36
CA LEU A 638 -18.52 -4.05 -12.05
C LEU A 638 -17.12 -4.48 -12.54
N THR A 639 -16.73 -4.07 -13.74
CA THR A 639 -15.39 -4.39 -14.27
C THR A 639 -14.28 -3.71 -13.47
N SER A 640 -14.44 -2.44 -13.07
CA SER A 640 -13.52 -1.75 -12.15
C SER A 640 -13.32 -2.54 -10.85
N ALA A 641 -14.42 -2.93 -10.19
CA ALA A 641 -14.35 -3.65 -8.91
C ALA A 641 -13.67 -5.04 -9.06
N ILE A 642 -13.90 -5.73 -10.18
CA ILE A 642 -13.23 -6.99 -10.51
C ILE A 642 -11.73 -6.78 -10.78
N ILE A 643 -11.37 -5.72 -11.51
CA ILE A 643 -9.98 -5.43 -11.86
C ILE A 643 -9.20 -4.95 -10.63
N ALA A 644 -9.80 -4.17 -9.73
CA ALA A 644 -9.22 -3.78 -8.44
C ALA A 644 -9.08 -4.98 -7.48
N ASP A 645 -10.20 -5.51 -6.98
CA ASP A 645 -10.26 -6.41 -5.82
C ASP A 645 -10.67 -7.85 -6.16
N GLY A 646 -11.06 -8.10 -7.40
CA GLY A 646 -11.36 -9.43 -7.91
C GLY A 646 -10.11 -10.28 -8.14
N THR A 647 -10.16 -11.55 -7.76
CA THR A 647 -9.20 -12.56 -8.21
C THR A 647 -9.80 -13.34 -9.37
N VAL A 648 -9.19 -13.22 -10.55
CA VAL A 648 -9.69 -13.86 -11.79
C VAL A 648 -9.08 -15.25 -11.95
N TYR A 649 -9.94 -16.26 -12.09
CA TYR A 649 -9.58 -17.65 -12.41
C TYR A 649 -10.19 -18.07 -13.75
N ARG A 650 -9.80 -19.25 -14.25
CA ARG A 650 -10.16 -19.74 -15.60
C ARG A 650 -11.65 -19.69 -15.95
N HIS A 651 -12.54 -19.90 -14.98
CA HIS A 651 -14.00 -19.96 -15.19
C HIS A 651 -14.80 -19.13 -14.17
N ARG A 652 -14.12 -18.40 -13.28
CA ARG A 652 -14.75 -17.68 -12.17
C ARG A 652 -13.93 -16.46 -11.74
N VAL A 653 -14.61 -15.47 -11.18
CA VAL A 653 -14.01 -14.37 -10.44
C VAL A 653 -14.39 -14.51 -8.98
N LEU A 654 -13.43 -14.36 -8.07
CA LEU A 654 -13.71 -14.13 -6.64
C LEU A 654 -13.60 -12.63 -6.38
N LEU A 655 -14.73 -11.93 -6.36
CA LEU A 655 -14.80 -10.50 -6.02
C LEU A 655 -14.70 -10.36 -4.50
N THR A 656 -13.66 -9.69 -4.01
CA THR A 656 -13.46 -9.48 -2.57
C THR A 656 -14.40 -8.40 -2.05
N ILE A 657 -15.07 -8.66 -0.93
CA ILE A 657 -15.87 -7.68 -0.18
C ILE A 657 -15.23 -7.54 1.20
N GLY A 658 -14.36 -6.53 1.35
CA GLY A 658 -13.83 -6.14 2.67
C GLY A 658 -14.94 -5.67 3.61
N SER A 659 -14.80 -5.93 4.91
CA SER A 659 -15.62 -5.28 5.96
C SER A 659 -15.48 -3.76 5.89
N PHE A 660 -16.36 -3.06 6.60
CA PHE A 660 -16.17 -1.67 6.98
C PHE A 660 -15.00 -1.56 7.97
N GLU A 661 -14.32 -0.40 8.01
CA GLU A 661 -12.96 -0.26 8.57
C GLU A 661 -12.91 -0.01 10.10
N SER A 662 -14.06 0.12 10.77
CA SER A 662 -14.15 0.17 12.25
C SER A 662 -15.05 -0.96 12.81
N GLY A 663 -14.73 -1.39 14.03
CA GLY A 663 -15.47 -2.41 14.78
C GLY A 663 -16.63 -1.85 15.62
N GLU A 664 -16.76 -0.53 15.73
CA GLU A 664 -17.78 0.17 16.53
C GLU A 664 -19.10 0.41 15.77
N LEU A 665 -19.31 -0.34 14.70
CA LEU A 665 -20.18 0.06 13.60
C LEU A 665 -21.45 -0.81 13.52
N PRO A 666 -22.63 -0.23 13.22
CA PRO A 666 -23.90 -0.97 13.24
C PRO A 666 -24.07 -1.94 12.06
N LEU A 667 -23.40 -1.66 10.94
CA LEU A 667 -23.37 -2.55 9.79
C LEU A 667 -22.06 -3.35 9.77
N ASN A 668 -22.02 -4.37 8.92
CA ASN A 668 -20.92 -5.33 8.87
C ASN A 668 -20.84 -5.95 7.46
N VAL A 669 -19.91 -6.88 7.27
CA VAL A 669 -19.70 -7.54 5.98
C VAL A 669 -20.98 -8.17 5.38
N TYR A 670 -21.95 -8.62 6.18
CA TYR A 670 -23.20 -9.21 5.69
C TYR A 670 -24.09 -8.16 5.00
N HIS A 671 -24.16 -6.94 5.53
CA HIS A 671 -24.87 -5.82 4.92
C HIS A 671 -24.25 -5.39 3.58
N LYS A 672 -22.92 -5.40 3.49
CA LYS A 672 -22.21 -5.12 2.24
C LYS A 672 -22.42 -6.23 1.20
N VAL A 673 -22.50 -7.49 1.63
CA VAL A 673 -22.88 -8.63 0.78
C VAL A 673 -24.33 -8.51 0.30
N ALA A 674 -25.26 -8.13 1.18
CA ALA A 674 -26.67 -7.91 0.85
C ALA A 674 -26.85 -6.82 -0.22
N LEU A 675 -26.19 -5.66 -0.06
CA LEU A 675 -26.16 -4.60 -1.07
C LEU A 675 -25.54 -5.06 -2.40
N TRP A 676 -24.44 -5.82 -2.37
CA TRP A 676 -23.87 -6.38 -3.59
C TRP A 676 -24.79 -7.42 -4.27
N LEU A 677 -25.54 -8.22 -3.50
CA LEU A 677 -26.54 -9.14 -4.07
C LEU A 677 -27.65 -8.37 -4.80
N ALA A 678 -28.17 -7.29 -4.21
CA ALA A 678 -29.12 -6.39 -4.85
C ALA A 678 -28.54 -5.79 -6.15
N VAL A 679 -27.36 -5.18 -6.07
CA VAL A 679 -26.69 -4.53 -7.20
C VAL A 679 -26.43 -5.48 -8.36
N LEU A 680 -25.98 -6.71 -8.10
CA LEU A 680 -25.76 -7.72 -9.14
C LEU A 680 -27.07 -8.29 -9.70
N ALA A 681 -28.07 -8.53 -8.85
CA ALA A 681 -29.34 -9.13 -9.25
C ALA A 681 -30.19 -8.21 -10.15
N THR A 682 -30.13 -6.88 -9.97
CA THR A 682 -30.78 -5.93 -10.90
C THR A 682 -30.23 -5.99 -12.33
N ARG A 683 -29.10 -6.67 -12.54
CA ARG A 683 -28.41 -6.80 -13.83
C ARG A 683 -28.36 -8.24 -14.33
N GLY A 684 -29.08 -9.15 -13.68
CA GLY A 684 -29.09 -10.58 -14.00
C GLY A 684 -27.79 -11.31 -13.63
N VAL A 685 -26.83 -10.64 -12.98
CA VAL A 685 -25.58 -11.27 -12.55
C VAL A 685 -25.85 -12.01 -11.23
N LYS A 686 -25.76 -13.34 -11.26
CA LYS A 686 -26.00 -14.18 -10.07
C LYS A 686 -24.69 -14.73 -9.50
N PRO A 687 -24.36 -14.47 -8.22
CA PRO A 687 -23.27 -15.18 -7.57
C PRO A 687 -23.53 -16.69 -7.51
N TYR A 688 -22.55 -17.47 -7.97
CA TYR A 688 -22.56 -18.92 -7.86
C TYR A 688 -22.33 -19.38 -6.41
N ASN A 689 -21.63 -18.58 -5.61
CA ASN A 689 -21.26 -18.90 -4.24
C ASN A 689 -20.88 -17.63 -3.46
N VAL A 690 -20.88 -17.74 -2.13
CA VAL A 690 -20.36 -16.71 -1.22
C VAL A 690 -19.47 -17.38 -0.18
N TYR A 691 -18.26 -16.84 0.02
CA TYR A 691 -17.32 -17.34 1.03
C TYR A 691 -17.07 -16.28 2.09
N PHE A 692 -17.21 -16.62 3.37
CA PHE A 692 -16.93 -15.72 4.48
C PHE A 692 -15.59 -16.05 5.15
N LYS A 693 -14.87 -15.01 5.55
CA LYS A 693 -13.67 -15.03 6.39
C LYS A 693 -13.81 -13.94 7.46
N PRO A 694 -12.98 -13.94 8.53
CA PRO A 694 -12.90 -12.80 9.42
C PRO A 694 -12.71 -11.50 8.63
N ASN A 695 -13.64 -10.56 8.85
CA ASN A 695 -13.67 -9.20 8.29
C ASN A 695 -13.69 -9.11 6.74
N LYS A 696 -14.10 -10.17 6.02
CA LYS A 696 -14.37 -10.10 4.56
C LYS A 696 -15.17 -11.27 4.01
N ALA A 697 -15.90 -11.01 2.94
CA ALA A 697 -16.54 -12.01 2.10
C ALA A 697 -15.91 -12.06 0.70
N TYR A 698 -16.26 -13.09 -0.07
CA TYR A 698 -15.95 -13.20 -1.49
C TYR A 698 -17.19 -13.67 -2.25
N LEU A 699 -17.58 -12.95 -3.30
CA LEU A 699 -18.59 -13.43 -4.24
C LEU A 699 -17.90 -14.22 -5.35
N GLU A 700 -18.34 -15.45 -5.56
CA GLU A 700 -17.92 -16.28 -6.68
C GLU A 700 -18.86 -16.02 -7.86
N LEU A 701 -18.38 -15.29 -8.85
CA LEU A 701 -19.11 -14.95 -10.08
C LEU A 701 -18.57 -15.85 -11.21
N ARG A 702 -19.41 -16.43 -12.07
CA ARG A 702 -18.90 -17.18 -13.23
C ARG A 702 -18.37 -16.19 -14.25
N LEU A 703 -17.25 -16.51 -14.89
CA LEU A 703 -16.64 -15.58 -15.86
C LEU A 703 -17.53 -15.36 -17.09
N GLU A 704 -18.37 -16.34 -17.45
CA GLU A 704 -19.33 -16.21 -18.56
C GLU A 704 -20.50 -15.26 -18.20
N ASP A 705 -21.01 -15.29 -16.97
CA ASP A 705 -22.07 -14.37 -16.51
C ASP A 705 -21.60 -12.90 -16.53
N LEU A 706 -20.29 -12.69 -16.45
CA LEU A 706 -19.65 -11.37 -16.49
C LEU A 706 -19.29 -10.90 -17.91
N ARG A 707 -19.42 -11.76 -18.92
CA ARG A 707 -18.91 -11.53 -20.26
C ARG A 707 -19.45 -10.26 -20.89
N LYS A 708 -20.78 -10.10 -20.89
CA LYS A 708 -21.48 -8.90 -21.41
C LYS A 708 -20.94 -7.60 -20.82
N HIS A 709 -20.76 -7.56 -19.50
CA HIS A 709 -20.27 -6.36 -18.80
C HIS A 709 -18.80 -6.09 -19.08
N ILE A 710 -17.97 -7.14 -19.11
CA ILE A 710 -16.54 -7.00 -19.43
C ILE A 710 -16.37 -6.54 -20.89
N GLU A 711 -17.10 -7.12 -21.84
CA GLU A 711 -17.11 -6.73 -23.26
C GLU A 711 -17.58 -5.28 -23.44
N THR A 712 -18.65 -4.87 -22.75
CA THR A 712 -19.16 -3.49 -22.77
C THR A 712 -18.14 -2.47 -22.24
N ALA A 713 -17.38 -2.84 -21.21
CA ALA A 713 -16.32 -1.99 -20.65
C ALA A 713 -14.95 -2.15 -21.37
N TRP A 714 -14.82 -3.10 -22.29
CA TRP A 714 -13.52 -3.51 -22.85
C TRP A 714 -12.87 -2.44 -23.73
N GLU A 715 -13.62 -1.52 -24.32
CA GLU A 715 -13.05 -0.39 -25.06
C GLU A 715 -12.04 0.38 -24.17
N PHE A 716 -12.43 0.71 -22.95
CA PHE A 716 -11.60 1.42 -21.97
C PHE A 716 -10.51 0.51 -21.37
N TYR A 717 -10.87 -0.70 -20.91
CA TYR A 717 -9.90 -1.60 -20.30
C TYR A 717 -8.88 -2.17 -21.29
N GLY A 718 -9.26 -2.25 -22.56
CA GLY A 718 -8.39 -2.55 -23.69
C GLY A 718 -7.38 -1.43 -23.94
N GLN A 719 -7.77 -0.16 -23.81
CA GLN A 719 -6.83 0.96 -23.88
C GLN A 719 -5.83 0.92 -22.72
N ILE A 720 -6.29 0.66 -21.49
CA ILE A 720 -5.39 0.42 -20.34
C ILE A 720 -4.47 -0.77 -20.63
N TYR A 721 -5.00 -1.89 -21.11
CA TYR A 721 -4.20 -3.07 -21.45
C TYR A 721 -3.13 -2.77 -22.52
N SER A 722 -3.47 -2.03 -23.57
CA SER A 722 -2.53 -1.61 -24.62
C SER A 722 -1.47 -0.63 -24.09
N ALA A 723 -1.88 0.40 -23.34
CA ALA A 723 -0.97 1.37 -22.70
C ALA A 723 0.03 0.67 -21.76
N THR A 724 -0.46 -0.30 -20.99
CA THR A 724 0.31 -0.98 -19.96
C THR A 724 1.14 -2.14 -20.50
N ARG A 725 0.85 -2.66 -21.69
CA ARG A 725 1.69 -3.65 -22.37
C ARG A 725 3.13 -3.17 -22.64
N GLY A 726 3.33 -1.85 -22.76
CA GLY A 726 4.66 -1.22 -22.93
C GLY A 726 5.23 -0.54 -21.67
N LEU A 727 4.45 -0.43 -20.58
CA LEU A 727 4.85 0.23 -19.33
C LEU A 727 5.00 -0.77 -18.18
N ALA A 728 4.01 -1.64 -18.01
CA ALA A 728 3.90 -2.54 -16.87
C ALA A 728 4.72 -3.81 -17.09
N LYS A 729 5.61 -4.11 -16.14
CA LYS A 729 6.27 -5.42 -16.06
C LYS A 729 5.20 -6.53 -15.94
N PRO A 730 5.44 -7.76 -16.45
CA PRO A 730 4.48 -8.88 -16.32
C PRO A 730 4.07 -9.24 -14.88
N SER A 731 4.75 -8.68 -13.88
CA SER A 731 4.44 -8.77 -12.46
C SER A 731 3.36 -7.78 -11.98
N ASP A 732 2.95 -6.79 -12.76
CA ASP A 732 1.85 -5.89 -12.37
C ASP A 732 0.52 -6.65 -12.29
N ASN A 733 -0.20 -6.49 -11.18
CA ASN A 733 -1.41 -7.26 -10.89
C ASN A 733 -2.57 -6.90 -11.82
N ILE A 734 -2.72 -5.64 -12.20
CA ILE A 734 -3.82 -5.16 -13.06
C ILE A 734 -3.56 -5.60 -14.50
N TYR A 735 -2.34 -5.41 -15.01
CA TYR A 735 -1.96 -5.93 -16.32
C TYR A 735 -2.12 -7.46 -16.40
N ALA A 736 -1.70 -8.20 -15.37
CA ALA A 736 -1.88 -9.65 -15.32
C ALA A 736 -3.35 -10.08 -15.37
N LYS A 737 -4.25 -9.40 -14.64
CA LYS A 737 -5.71 -9.64 -14.70
C LYS A 737 -6.27 -9.33 -16.10
N LEU A 738 -5.94 -8.18 -16.67
CA LEU A 738 -6.41 -7.75 -18.01
C LEU A 738 -5.94 -8.72 -19.11
N ASN A 739 -4.66 -9.09 -19.11
CA ASN A 739 -4.08 -10.09 -20.02
C ASN A 739 -4.77 -11.46 -19.89
N PHE A 740 -5.14 -11.85 -18.67
CA PHE A 740 -5.86 -13.11 -18.42
C PHE A 740 -7.29 -13.05 -18.96
N ILE A 741 -8.03 -11.97 -18.69
CA ILE A 741 -9.40 -11.74 -19.17
C ILE A 741 -9.42 -11.72 -20.71
N GLN A 742 -8.53 -10.92 -21.32
CA GLN A 742 -8.35 -10.81 -22.77
C GLN A 742 -8.23 -12.19 -23.43
N LYS A 743 -7.31 -13.02 -22.91
CA LYS A 743 -7.06 -14.38 -23.43
C LYS A 743 -8.17 -15.39 -23.13
N LYS A 744 -9.01 -15.16 -22.11
CA LYS A 744 -10.07 -16.11 -21.72
C LYS A 744 -11.39 -15.85 -22.41
N LEU A 745 -11.75 -14.58 -22.60
CA LEU A 745 -12.98 -14.19 -23.30
C LEU A 745 -12.77 -13.98 -24.81
N GLY A 746 -11.52 -14.03 -25.30
CA GLY A 746 -11.21 -13.87 -26.73
C GLY A 746 -11.28 -12.42 -27.21
N LEU A 747 -11.13 -11.47 -26.29
CA LEU A 747 -11.32 -10.03 -26.57
C LEU A 747 -10.17 -9.52 -27.45
N LYS A 748 -10.49 -8.79 -28.52
CA LYS A 748 -9.47 -8.14 -29.34
C LYS A 748 -8.87 -6.98 -28.54
N ALA A 749 -7.54 -6.85 -28.53
CA ALA A 749 -6.92 -5.62 -28.06
C ALA A 749 -7.34 -4.47 -29.01
N PRO A 750 -7.61 -3.25 -28.52
CA PRO A 750 -7.90 -2.12 -29.41
C PRO A 750 -6.74 -1.90 -30.36
N THR A 751 -7.06 -1.67 -31.64
CA THR A 751 -6.09 -1.39 -32.70
C THR A 751 -5.49 0.01 -32.61
N THR A 752 -6.14 0.91 -31.87
CA THR A 752 -5.61 2.23 -31.52
C THR A 752 -4.42 2.07 -30.58
N GLU A 753 -3.22 2.29 -31.12
CA GLU A 753 -2.01 2.44 -30.32
C GLU A 753 -2.21 3.58 -29.31
N TYR A 754 -2.06 3.28 -28.02
CA TYR A 754 -2.15 4.29 -26.97
C TYR A 754 -0.93 5.22 -27.10
N LYS A 755 -1.13 6.36 -27.76
CA LYS A 755 -0.16 7.45 -27.78
C LYS A 755 -0.28 8.20 -26.45
N PRO A 756 0.67 8.08 -25.50
CA PRO A 756 0.69 8.95 -24.34
C PRO A 756 0.81 10.38 -24.85
N ALA A 757 -0.19 11.19 -24.51
CA ALA A 757 -0.43 12.42 -25.21
C ALA A 757 0.55 13.51 -24.72
N GLU A 758 1.61 13.80 -25.49
CA GLU A 758 2.45 14.99 -25.27
C GLU A 758 1.64 16.25 -25.55
N TRP A 759 1.14 16.91 -24.50
CA TRP A 759 0.41 18.17 -24.67
C TRP A 759 0.73 19.22 -23.63
N GLU A 760 0.93 20.43 -24.16
CA GLU A 760 0.72 21.67 -23.44
C GLU A 760 -0.73 21.80 -22.91
N PHE A 761 -0.88 22.65 -21.90
CA PHE A 761 -2.11 22.84 -21.13
C PHE A 761 -3.24 23.49 -21.95
N ARG A 762 -4.04 22.70 -22.70
CA ARG A 762 -5.29 23.19 -23.29
C ARG A 762 -6.39 23.26 -22.22
N SER A 763 -6.68 24.47 -21.75
CA SER A 763 -7.76 24.73 -20.80
C SER A 763 -9.13 24.91 -21.49
N ARG A 764 -10.08 24.04 -21.10
CA ARG A 764 -11.56 24.20 -21.20
C ARG A 764 -12.16 24.57 -22.56
N GLU A 765 -12.81 23.60 -23.21
CA GLU A 765 -13.97 23.86 -24.08
C GLU A 765 -15.18 24.14 -23.15
N VAL A 766 -15.96 25.21 -23.27
CA VAL A 766 -16.72 25.76 -24.42
C VAL A 766 -17.92 24.88 -24.76
N VAL A 767 -19.06 25.19 -24.13
CA VAL A 767 -20.39 24.77 -24.63
C VAL A 767 -20.67 25.58 -25.90
N ALA A 768 -20.94 24.92 -27.01
CA ALA A 768 -21.22 25.57 -28.28
C ALA A 768 -22.63 26.20 -28.26
N GLY A 769 -22.71 27.54 -28.36
CA GLY A 769 -24.00 28.25 -28.34
C GLY A 769 -23.92 29.75 -28.02
N LEU A 770 -23.31 30.54 -28.91
CA LEU A 770 -23.49 32.01 -29.05
C LEU A 770 -23.62 32.88 -27.76
N LYS A 771 -22.80 32.66 -26.73
CA LYS A 771 -22.45 33.70 -25.73
C LYS A 771 -20.95 33.65 -25.38
N PRO A 772 -20.31 34.76 -24.98
CA PRO A 772 -18.92 34.73 -24.50
C PRO A 772 -18.82 33.86 -23.24
N PRO A 773 -17.69 33.15 -23.01
CA PRO A 773 -17.58 32.20 -21.92
C PRO A 773 -17.75 32.88 -20.56
N GLN A 774 -18.81 32.50 -19.85
CA GLN A 774 -19.02 32.84 -18.44
C GLN A 774 -18.39 31.76 -17.55
N PHE A 775 -17.88 32.15 -16.39
CA PHE A 775 -17.47 31.22 -15.34
C PHE A 775 -18.16 31.57 -14.02
N LYS A 776 -18.60 30.54 -13.30
CA LYS A 776 -19.17 30.71 -11.97
C LYS A 776 -18.05 30.92 -10.95
N THR A 777 -18.16 31.95 -10.12
CA THR A 777 -17.30 32.18 -8.96
C THR A 777 -18.15 32.53 -7.74
N THR A 778 -17.60 32.38 -6.55
CA THR A 778 -18.31 32.65 -5.29
C THR A 778 -17.56 33.74 -4.55
N ILE A 779 -18.21 34.88 -4.30
CA ILE A 779 -17.63 36.00 -3.55
C ILE A 779 -18.20 36.04 -2.13
N LYS A 780 -17.41 36.55 -1.17
CA LYS A 780 -17.86 36.80 0.19
C LYS A 780 -17.86 38.31 0.45
N ILE A 781 -18.99 38.86 0.88
CA ILE A 781 -19.18 40.28 1.20
C ILE A 781 -19.72 40.36 2.63
N GLY A 782 -18.87 40.82 3.56
CA GLY A 782 -19.14 40.69 5.00
C GLY A 782 -19.30 39.21 5.37
N GLU A 783 -20.47 38.86 5.94
CA GLU A 783 -20.81 37.47 6.26
C GLU A 783 -21.51 36.72 5.11
N ARG A 784 -22.08 37.45 4.13
CA ARG A 784 -22.84 36.85 3.04
C ARG A 784 -21.93 36.27 1.97
N THR A 785 -22.37 35.16 1.38
CA THR A 785 -21.69 34.45 0.30
C THR A 785 -22.60 34.45 -0.92
N VAL A 786 -22.11 34.91 -2.07
CA VAL A 786 -22.90 35.09 -3.30
C VAL A 786 -22.19 34.42 -4.46
N ASP A 787 -22.95 33.59 -5.20
CA ASP A 787 -22.50 32.99 -6.45
C ASP A 787 -22.76 33.96 -7.62
N LEU A 788 -21.73 34.23 -8.42
CA LEU A 788 -21.77 35.13 -9.58
C LEU A 788 -21.33 34.42 -10.86
N PHE A 789 -21.97 34.75 -11.99
CA PHE A 789 -21.52 34.34 -13.33
C PHE A 789 -20.73 35.46 -14.00
N VAL A 790 -19.40 35.35 -13.98
CA VAL A 790 -18.49 36.39 -14.48
C VAL A 790 -18.09 36.12 -15.93
N ARG A 791 -18.14 37.17 -16.75
CA ARG A 791 -17.70 37.25 -18.15
C ARG A 791 -16.55 38.24 -18.24
N ILE A 792 -15.45 37.88 -18.90
CA ILE A 792 -14.30 38.79 -19.08
C ILE A 792 -13.96 38.91 -20.56
N GLU A 793 -13.89 40.15 -21.02
CA GLU A 793 -13.48 40.51 -22.37
C GLU A 793 -12.30 41.48 -22.32
N ALA A 794 -11.39 41.39 -23.28
CA ALA A 794 -10.25 42.30 -23.42
C ALA A 794 -10.05 42.68 -24.89
N TYR A 795 -9.68 43.93 -25.14
CA TYR A 795 -9.31 44.46 -26.45
C TYR A 795 -8.39 45.67 -26.30
N VAL A 796 -7.74 46.11 -27.37
CA VAL A 796 -6.93 47.34 -27.38
C VAL A 796 -7.59 48.35 -28.31
N SER A 797 -7.59 49.64 -27.95
CA SER A 797 -8.00 50.73 -28.84
C SER A 797 -6.79 51.54 -29.30
N LEU A 798 -6.73 51.88 -30.58
CA LEU A 798 -5.84 52.88 -31.15
C LEU A 798 -6.68 53.93 -31.88
N GLY A 799 -6.81 55.12 -31.30
CA GLY A 799 -7.89 56.04 -31.65
C GLY A 799 -9.26 55.35 -31.53
N ASP A 800 -10.09 55.49 -32.56
CA ASP A 800 -11.41 54.83 -32.64
C ASP A 800 -11.34 53.35 -33.07
N ARG A 801 -10.16 52.84 -33.45
CA ARG A 801 -10.02 51.46 -33.96
C ARG A 801 -9.90 50.46 -32.81
N LYS A 802 -10.78 49.46 -32.80
CA LYS A 802 -10.77 48.31 -31.87
C LYS A 802 -9.94 47.16 -32.44
N LEU A 803 -8.88 46.77 -31.74
CA LEU A 803 -8.00 45.65 -32.06
C LEU A 803 -8.23 44.49 -31.07
N THR A 804 -8.46 43.30 -31.60
CA THR A 804 -8.65 42.06 -30.81
C THR A 804 -7.67 40.95 -31.16
N ASP A 805 -7.05 40.99 -32.35
CA ASP A 805 -6.01 40.02 -32.73
C ASP A 805 -4.66 40.39 -32.07
N PRO A 806 -3.98 39.47 -31.37
CA PRO A 806 -2.68 39.71 -30.76
C PRO A 806 -1.60 40.20 -31.75
N ASN A 807 -1.64 39.76 -33.00
CA ASN A 807 -0.65 40.15 -34.02
C ASN A 807 -0.88 41.59 -34.48
N ASP A 808 -2.14 41.98 -34.70
CA ASP A 808 -2.51 43.37 -35.02
C ASP A 808 -2.11 44.33 -33.91
N ILE A 809 -2.32 43.92 -32.64
CA ILE A 809 -1.90 44.69 -31.47
C ILE A 809 -0.36 44.84 -31.46
N ALA A 810 0.38 43.74 -31.60
CA ALA A 810 1.85 43.74 -31.57
C ALA A 810 2.51 44.46 -32.76
N ALA A 811 1.77 44.63 -33.86
CA ALA A 811 2.18 45.40 -35.03
C ALA A 811 1.83 46.89 -34.90
N GLN A 812 0.56 47.22 -34.63
CA GLN A 812 0.03 48.59 -34.71
C GLN A 812 0.29 49.41 -33.44
N CYS A 813 0.42 48.77 -32.27
CA CYS A 813 0.68 49.47 -31.00
C CYS A 813 2.17 49.59 -30.63
N ARG A 814 3.09 49.05 -31.45
CA ARG A 814 4.52 49.04 -31.15
C ARG A 814 5.07 50.46 -31.14
N ASN A 815 5.52 50.91 -29.96
CA ASN A 815 5.95 52.30 -29.71
C ASN A 815 4.85 53.36 -29.79
N ASN A 816 3.57 52.99 -29.66
CA ASN A 816 2.48 53.96 -29.64
C ASN A 816 1.90 54.15 -28.23
N GLU A 817 2.05 55.35 -27.67
CA GLU A 817 1.51 55.72 -26.34
C GLU A 817 -0.02 55.79 -26.30
N GLU A 818 -0.67 56.01 -27.44
CA GLU A 818 -2.14 56.15 -27.56
C GLU A 818 -2.88 54.81 -27.44
N CYS A 819 -2.17 53.68 -27.58
CA CYS A 819 -2.76 52.36 -27.46
C CYS A 819 -3.19 52.06 -26.02
N LYS A 820 -4.51 52.01 -25.80
CA LYS A 820 -5.14 51.73 -24.50
C LYS A 820 -5.71 50.32 -24.47
N LEU A 821 -5.39 49.56 -23.43
CA LEU A 821 -5.97 48.24 -23.18
C LEU A 821 -7.27 48.40 -22.42
N HIS A 822 -8.37 47.87 -22.96
CA HIS A 822 -9.67 47.83 -22.33
C HIS A 822 -9.99 46.41 -21.88
N ILE A 823 -10.40 46.27 -20.63
CA ILE A 823 -10.88 45.02 -20.04
C ILE A 823 -12.28 45.28 -19.50
N THR A 824 -13.26 44.45 -19.87
CA THR A 824 -14.61 44.50 -19.31
C THR A 824 -14.84 43.24 -18.49
N ILE A 825 -15.08 43.40 -17.19
CA ILE A 825 -15.50 42.33 -16.29
C ILE A 825 -16.99 42.55 -16.03
N ALA A 826 -17.84 41.66 -16.56
CA ALA A 826 -19.28 41.73 -16.39
C ALA A 826 -19.79 40.57 -15.53
N HIS A 827 -20.81 40.80 -14.73
CA HIS A 827 -21.51 39.77 -13.97
C HIS A 827 -23.01 40.11 -13.96
N ASP A 828 -23.84 39.09 -14.18
CA ASP A 828 -25.29 39.19 -14.34
C ASP A 828 -25.73 40.34 -15.29
N TYR A 829 -26.05 41.53 -14.75
CA TYR A 829 -26.48 42.72 -15.50
C TYR A 829 -25.49 43.88 -15.50
N ASP A 830 -24.45 43.84 -14.66
CA ASP A 830 -23.45 44.90 -14.53
C ASP A 830 -22.22 44.61 -15.40
N ALA A 831 -21.65 45.67 -15.98
CA ALA A 831 -20.35 45.62 -16.66
C ALA A 831 -19.39 46.64 -16.06
N TYR A 832 -18.19 46.19 -15.72
CA TYR A 832 -17.12 47.03 -15.18
C TYR A 832 -16.03 47.22 -16.26
N PRO A 833 -16.13 48.28 -17.08
CA PRO A 833 -15.09 48.65 -18.03
C PRO A 833 -13.89 49.24 -17.29
N ILE A 834 -12.71 48.74 -17.63
CA ILE A 834 -11.43 49.14 -17.08
C ILE A 834 -10.51 49.48 -18.25
N THR A 835 -10.02 50.71 -18.30
CA THR A 835 -9.05 51.15 -19.32
C THR A 835 -7.67 51.33 -18.69
N PHE A 836 -6.67 50.65 -19.24
CA PHE A 836 -5.26 50.83 -18.94
C PHE A 836 -4.60 51.67 -20.04
N GLY A 837 -3.88 52.71 -19.63
CA GLY A 837 -2.98 53.48 -20.50
C GLY A 837 -1.53 53.36 -20.05
N TRP A 838 -0.62 53.77 -20.92
CA TRP A 838 0.78 53.94 -20.55
C TRP A 838 0.98 55.22 -19.74
N ARG A 839 1.76 55.16 -18.66
CA ARG A 839 2.24 56.32 -17.91
C ARG A 839 3.76 56.30 -17.84
N ARG A 840 4.41 57.39 -18.24
CA ARG A 840 5.87 57.59 -18.12
C ARG A 840 6.19 57.98 -16.67
N ASN A 841 7.15 57.30 -16.03
CA ASN A 841 7.69 57.75 -14.75
C ASN A 841 8.87 58.73 -14.95
N ASN A 842 9.37 59.33 -13.86
CA ASN A 842 10.47 60.30 -13.88
C ASN A 842 11.80 59.73 -14.45
N LYS A 843 11.94 58.41 -14.54
CA LYS A 843 13.10 57.73 -15.16
C LYS A 843 12.92 57.48 -16.67
N GLY A 844 11.83 57.97 -17.26
CA GLY A 844 11.45 57.76 -18.65
C GLY A 844 10.91 56.36 -18.96
N VAL A 845 10.50 55.60 -17.94
CA VAL A 845 10.01 54.22 -18.09
C VAL A 845 8.49 54.20 -18.07
N TYR A 846 7.87 53.69 -19.14
CA TYR A 846 6.43 53.53 -19.25
C TYR A 846 5.95 52.34 -18.42
N TYR A 847 4.86 52.48 -17.67
CA TYR A 847 4.20 51.39 -16.95
C TYR A 847 2.69 51.45 -17.16
N PRO A 848 1.98 50.31 -17.09
CA PRO A 848 0.53 50.29 -17.26
C PRO A 848 -0.14 50.87 -16.01
N ARG A 849 -1.10 51.77 -16.19
CA ARG A 849 -1.94 52.31 -15.10
C ARG A 849 -3.39 52.34 -15.56
N GLY A 850 -4.25 51.68 -14.81
CA GLY A 850 -5.70 51.76 -14.96
C GLY A 850 -6.33 52.51 -13.79
N SER A 851 -7.46 53.16 -14.01
CA SER A 851 -8.23 53.85 -12.98
C SER A 851 -9.70 53.45 -13.06
N ILE A 852 -10.29 53.08 -11.94
CA ILE A 852 -11.71 52.73 -11.82
C ILE A 852 -12.25 53.24 -10.48
N ARG A 853 -13.50 53.71 -10.45
CA ARG A 853 -14.19 54.04 -9.21
C ARG A 853 -14.78 52.77 -8.61
N LEU A 854 -14.26 52.36 -7.45
CA LEU A 854 -14.73 51.18 -6.74
C LEU A 854 -15.61 51.57 -5.56
N ASP A 855 -16.76 50.93 -5.47
CA ASP A 855 -17.43 50.65 -4.21
C ASP A 855 -16.94 49.30 -3.66
N ASP A 856 -17.29 48.97 -2.42
CA ASP A 856 -16.83 47.75 -1.75
C ASP A 856 -17.27 46.47 -2.48
N PHE A 857 -18.42 46.49 -3.17
CA PHE A 857 -18.90 45.38 -3.98
C PHE A 857 -18.02 45.15 -5.20
N LYS A 858 -17.78 46.19 -6.01
CA LYS A 858 -16.89 46.14 -7.17
C LYS A 858 -15.48 45.72 -6.76
N LYS A 859 -14.98 46.26 -5.64
CA LYS A 859 -13.68 45.86 -5.10
C LYS A 859 -13.63 44.36 -4.80
N ALA A 860 -14.61 43.81 -4.05
CA ALA A 860 -14.67 42.38 -3.74
C ALA A 860 -14.76 41.48 -5.00
N VAL A 861 -15.52 41.90 -6.02
CA VAL A 861 -15.58 41.21 -7.32
C VAL A 861 -14.20 41.22 -8.00
N LEU A 862 -13.57 42.38 -8.13
CA LEU A 862 -12.27 42.50 -8.79
C LEU A 862 -11.16 41.75 -8.04
N GLU A 863 -11.12 41.82 -6.71
CA GLU A 863 -10.17 41.07 -5.88
C GLU A 863 -10.33 39.56 -6.03
N THR A 864 -11.57 39.07 -6.11
CA THR A 864 -11.84 37.63 -6.33
C THR A 864 -11.46 37.19 -7.74
N VAL A 865 -11.72 38.01 -8.75
CA VAL A 865 -11.47 37.70 -10.17
C VAL A 865 -9.98 37.76 -10.53
N SER A 866 -9.22 38.70 -9.96
CA SER A 866 -7.77 38.79 -10.18
C SER A 866 -6.95 37.95 -9.19
N GLY A 867 -7.50 37.60 -8.02
CA GLY A 867 -6.76 36.95 -6.94
C GLY A 867 -5.75 37.87 -6.25
N THR A 868 -5.88 39.19 -6.41
CA THR A 868 -4.96 40.20 -5.86
C THR A 868 -5.75 41.31 -5.18
N ALA A 869 -5.25 41.89 -4.09
CA ALA A 869 -5.86 43.09 -3.48
C ALA A 869 -5.93 44.25 -4.49
N VAL A 870 -7.04 45.00 -4.49
CA VAL A 870 -7.37 46.02 -5.48
C VAL A 870 -7.55 47.40 -4.83
N SER A 871 -7.06 48.43 -5.52
CA SER A 871 -7.30 49.83 -5.17
C SER A 871 -7.98 50.55 -6.34
N ASN A 872 -8.44 51.80 -6.15
CA ASN A 872 -8.97 52.64 -7.24
C ASN A 872 -7.95 52.85 -8.39
N GLU A 873 -6.66 52.65 -8.11
CA GLU A 873 -5.60 52.53 -9.12
C GLU A 873 -5.18 51.08 -9.31
N LEU A 874 -5.23 50.63 -10.57
CA LEU A 874 -4.90 49.27 -10.97
C LEU A 874 -3.48 49.20 -11.51
N SER A 875 -2.68 48.31 -10.90
CA SER A 875 -1.26 48.11 -11.20
C SER A 875 -1.04 46.89 -12.10
N THR A 876 0.21 46.67 -12.53
CA THR A 876 0.64 45.48 -13.28
C THR A 876 0.23 44.16 -12.61
N ARG A 877 0.22 44.08 -11.26
CA ARG A 877 -0.18 42.88 -10.51
C ARG A 877 -1.63 42.47 -10.78
N PHE A 878 -2.51 43.43 -11.01
CA PHE A 878 -3.90 43.13 -11.37
C PHE A 878 -4.00 42.53 -12.77
N LEU A 879 -3.22 43.05 -13.73
CA LEU A 879 -3.11 42.46 -15.07
C LEU A 879 -2.52 41.03 -15.02
N GLU A 880 -1.51 40.80 -14.18
CA GLU A 880 -0.93 39.47 -13.93
C GLU A 880 -1.98 38.49 -13.40
N GLY A 881 -2.83 38.92 -12.45
CA GLY A 881 -3.96 38.14 -11.95
C GLY A 881 -4.98 37.77 -13.05
N LEU A 882 -5.23 38.68 -14.01
CA LEU A 882 -6.13 38.42 -15.14
C LEU A 882 -5.51 37.56 -16.26
N MET A 883 -4.18 37.41 -16.31
CA MET A 883 -3.51 36.54 -17.29
C MET A 883 -3.80 35.03 -17.08
N GLN A 884 -4.49 34.64 -16.02
CA GLN A 884 -5.02 33.27 -15.87
C GLN A 884 -6.12 32.93 -16.90
N TYR A 885 -6.79 33.94 -17.48
CA TYR A 885 -7.85 33.75 -18.48
C TYR A 885 -7.27 33.84 -19.89
N ARG A 886 -7.24 32.73 -20.64
CA ARG A 886 -6.51 32.61 -21.92
C ARG A 886 -6.76 33.76 -22.92
N ARG A 887 -8.02 34.08 -23.23
CA ARG A 887 -8.36 35.16 -24.18
C ARG A 887 -7.90 36.54 -23.70
N VAL A 888 -7.90 36.78 -22.39
CA VAL A 888 -7.36 38.03 -21.80
C VAL A 888 -5.84 38.01 -21.86
N ARG A 889 -5.20 36.89 -21.53
CA ARG A 889 -3.74 36.70 -21.56
C ARG A 889 -3.13 37.04 -22.91
N GLU A 890 -3.71 36.55 -24.00
CA GLU A 890 -3.19 36.75 -25.36
C GLU A 890 -3.21 38.24 -25.75
N VAL A 891 -4.33 38.95 -25.48
CA VAL A 891 -4.48 40.40 -25.73
C VAL A 891 -3.60 41.24 -24.80
N VAL A 892 -3.60 40.95 -23.49
CA VAL A 892 -2.81 41.68 -22.48
C VAL A 892 -1.31 41.51 -22.74
N LYS A 893 -0.86 40.30 -23.09
CA LYS A 893 0.54 40.04 -23.43
C LYS A 893 0.96 40.84 -24.66
N ALA A 894 0.20 40.80 -25.75
CA ALA A 894 0.52 41.55 -26.97
C ALA A 894 0.59 43.06 -26.72
N TRP A 895 -0.31 43.62 -25.91
CA TRP A 895 -0.25 45.02 -25.50
C TRP A 895 0.97 45.33 -24.62
N LEU A 896 1.28 44.50 -23.63
CA LEU A 896 2.47 44.67 -22.79
C LEU A 896 3.79 44.56 -23.59
N GLU A 897 3.83 43.74 -24.64
CA GLU A 897 4.95 43.61 -25.57
C GLU A 897 5.06 44.80 -26.55
N SER A 898 3.96 45.52 -26.81
CA SER A 898 3.94 46.72 -27.65
C SER A 898 4.45 48.01 -26.94
N ARG A 899 4.75 47.91 -25.64
CA ARG A 899 5.17 48.99 -24.74
C ARG A 899 6.11 50.02 -25.39
N PRO A 900 5.81 51.33 -25.27
CA PRO A 900 6.69 52.39 -25.76
C PRO A 900 8.12 52.28 -25.25
N LYS A 901 9.07 52.20 -26.18
CA LYS A 901 10.49 52.30 -25.88
C LYS A 901 10.82 53.72 -25.39
N LYS A 902 11.84 53.82 -24.52
CA LYS A 902 12.37 55.09 -24.05
C LYS A 902 12.99 55.85 -25.23
N ASP A 903 12.66 57.14 -25.39
CA ASP A 903 13.35 58.01 -26.34
C ASP A 903 14.85 58.10 -25.98
N GLU A 904 15.71 57.36 -26.68
CA GLU A 904 17.16 57.49 -26.53
C GLU A 904 17.70 58.79 -27.16
N LYS A 905 16.92 59.42 -28.06
CA LYS A 905 17.35 60.58 -28.87
C LYS A 905 17.31 61.95 -28.20
N ARG A 906 16.88 62.09 -26.93
CA ARG A 906 16.95 63.38 -26.19
C ARG A 906 18.17 63.53 -25.26
N GLY A 907 19.01 62.51 -25.11
CA GLY A 907 20.23 62.57 -24.30
C GLY A 907 21.47 63.18 -24.99
N GLY A 908 21.30 63.82 -26.15
CA GLY A 908 22.41 64.31 -26.99
C GLY A 908 22.93 65.72 -26.68
N LEU A 909 22.37 66.42 -25.69
CA LEU A 909 22.69 67.83 -25.40
C LEU A 909 22.96 68.13 -23.91
N GLU A 910 22.98 67.12 -23.04
CA GLU A 910 23.43 67.21 -21.62
C GLU A 910 24.73 66.42 -21.39
N ARG A 911 25.58 66.34 -22.43
CA ARG A 911 27.00 65.96 -22.34
C ARG A 911 27.87 66.98 -23.07
N GLN A 912 27.73 68.23 -22.64
CA GLN A 912 28.72 69.30 -22.76
C GLN A 912 28.70 70.11 -21.47
#